data_AF-A0A9D1CJW8-F1
#
_entry.id   AF-A0A9D1CJW8-F1
#
_cell.length_a   1.000
_cell.length_b   1.000
_cell.length_c   1.000
_cell.angle_alpha   90.00
_cell.angle_beta   90.00
_cell.angle_gamma   90.00
#
_symmetry.space_group_name_H-M   'P 1'
#
loop_
_entity.id
_entity.type
_entity.pdbx_description
1 polymer ?
#
loop_
_entity_poly.entity_id
_entity_poly.type
_entity_poly.pdbx_seq_one_letter_code
_entity_poly.pdbx_strand_id
1 'polypeptide(L)'
;MVMVAPSLLASHTLKMEFVKGDPNRVIYLLKEELDDEVVSYLDSISYAPTRKIYEKNPVLFQIPSLVERSESEYVDVMVLDPNHVFSYIDMFLLEENNYLFRESDFIRNPNLRNYKKIMECAIRQNPSFIRYIGADIMLSPSVLKHALSEYPVTREVLEKNPAMVQNDYLMSYLIFRDRNFKLYHLTKSEQRMYIATFLKEKKYDALLSLPFMRPPFQKRFQSASMKELLPYFDVDLSFNDVDTQMKYQQLLNQLFSMQAEFDYQQNKLHFLYPDVASMNLAFQNAFLRHEEENLISDLDTFINQGQEVVTREQLTSLVQSVKDNQQSSGTYRTKEISNIYSFLLNLHRDVYLSKSVSQMKKKVIKDLELSSKAENKVKLGKSIRRIQTDFQHQKWDDYGGYEHLLEELQSKREHVLKMHHVRSSLFDFTEEEFSQLENLCLQGKLSRETVADTLHSYDVKLDLEVFRFYNRFYADLAKEDKRTSKFSVEMSDKEKFPYHYLNYQFANEGHISTVLQTLFSKIKEEDIPNILNTYQRFPEIASLLPLVDLVPSFSTDTYLSILTDYPEIYQRLTSDSSAKYLYDNNPLLYLIGHMKQVISMANGLKEEEKELYPLILGDRVVSSLPSELLSDYTKVYIESMLREKSSIPQISGSVGPYSYSTTTTEPDNLLIGSKFSRSCIDLTNVSGAPTYRGCLTKPNMDVLIVRDKFTHEIVARSILFRTKNTVMFAPFYDTKGHVFAPFLQDDVLQEIGDKMMSQAKQKDDSIDAILYNCGLFPTSDLHSPMIEDSRLFTDFLHADLGPYAFVLKTSDKYVGGLESSQLDTSSFEKPIYDRLRQPVKTKEDITENDLKRIQVLDEIIKQGKLDVRSKPILLDDFESLYCGEDWYAGKRKDGQVDCVILPTMDVRVPMELAQTNLPLNINTFGGQTR
;
A
#
# COMPACT_ATOMS: atom_id res chain seq x y z
N MET A 1 36.86 -57.00 -6.49
CA MET A 1 35.67 -56.59 -7.26
C MET A 1 34.53 -57.52 -6.84
N VAL A 2 33.67 -57.09 -5.93
CA VAL A 2 32.37 -57.73 -5.68
C VAL A 2 31.35 -56.68 -6.08
N MET A 3 30.62 -56.93 -7.17
CA MET A 3 29.45 -56.12 -7.54
C MET A 3 28.37 -56.40 -6.49
N VAL A 4 28.15 -55.47 -5.59
CA VAL A 4 26.96 -55.50 -4.71
C VAL A 4 25.83 -54.84 -5.48
N ALA A 5 24.76 -55.60 -5.70
CA ALA A 5 23.55 -55.12 -6.37
C ALA A 5 22.91 -53.97 -5.58
N PRO A 6 22.36 -52.92 -6.24
CA PRO A 6 21.82 -51.71 -5.58
C PRO A 6 20.61 -51.91 -4.65
N SER A 7 20.20 -53.14 -4.36
CA SER A 7 18.96 -53.46 -3.62
C SER A 7 19.18 -54.24 -2.30
N LEU A 8 20.44 -54.43 -1.86
CA LEU A 8 20.77 -55.32 -0.73
C LEU A 8 20.92 -54.60 0.64
N LEU A 9 20.81 -53.28 0.69
CA LEU A 9 20.94 -52.49 1.92
C LEU A 9 19.59 -52.03 2.49
N ALA A 10 18.55 -52.85 2.35
CA ALA A 10 17.23 -52.57 2.92
C ALA A 10 17.19 -52.58 4.46
N SER A 11 18.18 -53.23 5.12
CA SER A 11 18.30 -53.26 6.58
C SER A 11 19.24 -52.16 7.07
N HIS A 12 18.74 -51.35 8.02
CA HIS A 12 19.51 -50.35 8.75
C HIS A 12 20.83 -50.88 9.33
N THR A 13 20.80 -52.07 9.91
CA THR A 13 21.96 -52.73 10.51
C THR A 13 23.04 -53.04 9.47
N LEU A 14 22.64 -53.54 8.28
CA LEU A 14 23.57 -53.85 7.20
C LEU A 14 24.17 -52.58 6.59
N LYS A 15 23.40 -51.49 6.50
CA LYS A 15 23.90 -50.16 6.09
C LYS A 15 24.99 -49.66 7.02
N MET A 16 24.73 -49.70 8.33
CA MET A 16 25.67 -49.24 9.35
C MET A 16 26.94 -50.10 9.37
N GLU A 17 26.85 -51.43 9.27
CA GLU A 17 28.04 -52.29 9.18
C GLU A 17 28.83 -52.05 7.89
N PHE A 18 28.13 -51.78 6.79
CA PHE A 18 28.76 -51.50 5.50
C PHE A 18 29.61 -50.23 5.56
N VAL A 19 29.07 -49.13 6.13
CA VAL A 19 29.79 -47.85 6.31
C VAL A 19 30.85 -47.95 7.42
N LYS A 20 30.60 -48.68 8.52
CA LYS A 20 31.60 -48.92 9.58
C LYS A 20 32.83 -49.69 9.09
N GLY A 21 32.65 -50.58 8.11
CA GLY A 21 33.75 -51.34 7.54
C GLY A 21 34.72 -50.51 6.68
N ASP A 22 34.24 -49.42 6.08
CA ASP A 22 35.04 -48.40 5.39
C ASP A 22 34.14 -47.17 5.14
N PRO A 23 34.38 -46.03 5.81
CA PRO A 23 33.56 -44.82 5.67
C PRO A 23 33.41 -44.33 4.22
N ASN A 24 34.39 -44.59 3.34
CA ASN A 24 34.30 -44.23 1.92
C ASN A 24 33.18 -44.97 1.19
N ARG A 25 32.70 -46.09 1.74
CA ARG A 25 31.58 -46.85 1.17
C ARG A 25 30.25 -46.10 1.23
N VAL A 26 30.16 -45.00 1.97
CA VAL A 26 29.05 -44.05 1.90
C VAL A 26 28.78 -43.59 0.46
N ILE A 27 29.81 -43.58 -0.41
CA ILE A 27 29.65 -43.28 -1.82
C ILE A 27 28.70 -44.26 -2.53
N TYR A 28 28.48 -45.48 -2.04
CA TYR A 28 27.61 -46.46 -2.71
C TYR A 28 26.15 -46.37 -2.25
N LEU A 29 25.86 -45.59 -1.20
CA LEU A 29 24.51 -45.36 -0.71
C LEU A 29 23.75 -44.43 -1.66
N LEU A 30 22.44 -44.67 -1.78
CA LEU A 30 21.48 -43.76 -2.39
C LEU A 30 21.09 -42.67 -1.40
N LYS A 31 20.47 -41.59 -1.91
CA LYS A 31 20.03 -40.47 -1.09
C LYS A 31 19.05 -40.90 0.00
N GLU A 32 18.13 -41.83 -0.27
CA GLU A 32 17.19 -42.34 0.74
C GLU A 32 17.84 -43.26 1.78
N GLU A 33 19.09 -43.70 1.55
CA GLU A 33 19.82 -44.62 2.43
C GLU A 33 20.77 -43.90 3.39
N LEU A 34 20.91 -42.58 3.26
CA LEU A 34 21.64 -41.70 4.18
C LEU A 34 20.71 -41.21 5.30
N ASP A 35 20.56 -42.02 6.34
CA ASP A 35 19.81 -41.66 7.55
C ASP A 35 20.70 -40.97 8.60
N ASP A 36 20.05 -40.38 9.61
CA ASP A 36 20.70 -39.59 10.66
C ASP A 36 21.74 -40.39 11.45
N GLU A 37 21.59 -41.72 11.56
CA GLU A 37 22.55 -42.57 12.25
C GLU A 37 23.83 -42.79 11.44
N VAL A 38 23.72 -42.97 10.11
CA VAL A 38 24.89 -43.01 9.22
C VAL A 38 25.63 -41.67 9.29
N VAL A 39 24.90 -40.56 9.24
CA VAL A 39 25.45 -39.21 9.35
C VAL A 39 26.15 -38.99 10.70
N SER A 40 25.50 -39.34 11.80
CA SER A 40 26.04 -39.22 13.16
C SER A 40 27.29 -40.09 13.34
N TYR A 41 27.31 -41.28 12.75
CA TYR A 41 28.50 -42.14 12.76
C TYR A 41 29.67 -41.50 12.02
N LEU A 42 29.45 -41.02 10.78
CA LEU A 42 30.49 -40.33 10.00
C LEU A 42 31.04 -39.12 10.77
N ASP A 43 30.17 -38.38 11.46
CA ASP A 43 30.59 -37.27 12.30
C ASP A 43 31.42 -37.72 13.52
N SER A 44 30.97 -38.78 14.21
CA SER A 44 31.64 -39.32 15.41
C SER A 44 33.06 -39.81 15.16
N ILE A 45 33.38 -40.23 13.94
CA ILE A 45 34.71 -40.71 13.55
C ILE A 45 35.58 -39.61 12.91
N SER A 46 35.13 -38.35 12.93
CA SER A 46 35.82 -37.23 12.27
C SER A 46 36.08 -37.48 10.78
N TYR A 47 35.14 -38.13 10.09
CA TYR A 47 35.29 -38.41 8.67
C TYR A 47 35.33 -37.11 7.85
N ALA A 48 36.16 -37.08 6.81
CA ALA A 48 36.25 -36.00 5.84
C ALA A 48 35.86 -36.54 4.45
N PRO A 49 34.58 -36.42 4.05
CA PRO A 49 34.16 -36.84 2.71
C PRO A 49 34.94 -36.15 1.59
N THR A 50 35.46 -36.94 0.65
CA THR A 50 36.09 -36.39 -0.56
C THR A 50 35.07 -35.78 -1.52
N ARG A 51 35.55 -34.96 -2.46
CA ARG A 51 34.74 -34.39 -3.54
C ARG A 51 33.82 -35.40 -4.23
N LYS A 52 34.33 -36.58 -4.56
CA LYS A 52 33.56 -37.63 -5.26
C LYS A 52 32.33 -38.09 -4.47
N ILE A 53 32.42 -38.02 -3.15
CA ILE A 53 31.36 -38.42 -2.23
C ILE A 53 30.29 -37.34 -2.17
N TYR A 54 30.68 -36.08 -1.99
CA TYR A 54 29.77 -34.94 -2.09
C TYR A 54 29.08 -34.86 -3.45
N GLU A 55 29.80 -35.17 -4.54
CA GLU A 55 29.23 -35.16 -5.88
C GLU A 55 28.12 -36.18 -6.08
N LYS A 56 28.19 -37.32 -5.38
CA LYS A 56 27.19 -38.40 -5.42
C LYS A 56 26.11 -38.23 -4.34
N ASN A 57 26.45 -37.63 -3.21
CA ASN A 57 25.57 -37.43 -2.06
C ASN A 57 25.57 -35.96 -1.59
N PRO A 58 24.90 -35.05 -2.32
CA PRO A 58 24.91 -33.61 -2.00
C PRO A 58 24.27 -33.26 -0.66
N VAL A 59 23.43 -34.15 -0.09
CA VAL A 59 22.82 -33.96 1.24
C VAL A 59 23.86 -33.81 2.33
N LEU A 60 25.08 -34.33 2.14
CA LEU A 60 26.16 -34.20 3.10
C LEU A 60 26.62 -32.75 3.30
N PHE A 61 26.34 -31.83 2.36
CA PHE A 61 26.60 -30.39 2.53
C PHE A 61 25.74 -29.74 3.63
N GLN A 62 24.68 -30.43 4.11
CA GLN A 62 23.82 -29.93 5.19
C GLN A 62 24.41 -30.19 6.58
N ILE A 63 25.58 -30.84 6.67
CA ILE A 63 26.20 -31.25 7.93
C ILE A 63 27.47 -30.43 8.12
N PRO A 64 27.42 -29.32 8.88
CA PRO A 64 28.51 -28.34 8.92
C PRO A 64 29.86 -28.94 9.35
N SER A 65 29.83 -29.87 10.31
CA SER A 65 31.04 -30.52 10.83
C SER A 65 31.75 -31.40 9.81
N LEU A 66 31.01 -32.06 8.90
CA LEU A 66 31.62 -32.84 7.81
C LEU A 66 32.20 -31.92 6.74
N VAL A 67 31.50 -30.83 6.42
CA VAL A 67 31.95 -29.84 5.44
C VAL A 67 33.23 -29.16 5.92
N GLU A 68 33.24 -28.62 7.15
CA GLU A 68 34.40 -27.92 7.72
C GLU A 68 35.66 -28.80 7.73
N ARG A 69 35.52 -30.08 8.11
CA ARG A 69 36.63 -31.04 8.04
C ARG A 69 37.09 -31.29 6.61
N SER A 70 36.15 -31.51 5.69
CA SER A 70 36.47 -31.80 4.30
C SER A 70 37.12 -30.62 3.59
N GLU A 71 36.72 -29.39 3.89
CA GLU A 71 37.33 -28.18 3.33
C GLU A 71 38.74 -27.95 3.88
N SER A 72 38.99 -28.33 5.13
CA SER A 72 40.32 -28.28 5.74
C SER A 72 41.31 -29.28 5.14
N GLU A 73 40.80 -30.40 4.61
CA GLU A 73 41.62 -31.50 4.07
C GLU A 73 41.67 -31.51 2.52
N TYR A 74 40.60 -31.08 1.86
CA TYR A 74 40.40 -31.18 0.42
C TYR A 74 39.95 -29.83 -0.17
N VAL A 75 40.91 -29.11 -0.76
CA VAL A 75 40.68 -27.81 -1.42
C VAL A 75 39.62 -27.89 -2.54
N ASP A 76 39.45 -29.07 -3.17
CA ASP A 76 38.46 -29.28 -4.22
C ASP A 76 37.01 -29.47 -3.72
N VAL A 77 36.84 -29.74 -2.41
CA VAL A 77 35.53 -29.75 -1.72
C VAL A 77 35.09 -28.33 -1.43
N MET A 78 36.00 -27.45 -1.00
CA MET A 78 35.73 -26.02 -0.80
C MET A 78 35.18 -25.34 -2.07
N VAL A 79 35.69 -25.72 -3.25
CA VAL A 79 35.17 -25.24 -4.54
C VAL A 79 33.75 -25.77 -4.82
N LEU A 80 33.43 -26.96 -4.33
CA LEU A 80 32.15 -27.63 -4.55
C LEU A 80 31.04 -27.13 -3.62
N ASP A 81 31.36 -26.64 -2.41
CA ASP A 81 30.36 -26.21 -1.42
C ASP A 81 29.66 -24.90 -1.86
N PRO A 82 28.34 -24.93 -2.13
CA PRO A 82 27.59 -23.73 -2.45
C PRO A 82 27.49 -22.74 -1.27
N ASN A 83 27.69 -23.17 -0.03
CA ASN A 83 27.59 -22.32 1.15
C ASN A 83 28.93 -21.68 1.56
N HIS A 84 30.05 -22.11 0.97
CA HIS A 84 31.36 -21.59 1.31
C HIS A 84 31.50 -20.11 0.92
N VAL A 85 31.93 -19.30 1.89
CA VAL A 85 32.22 -17.88 1.70
C VAL A 85 33.73 -17.75 1.51
N PHE A 86 34.15 -17.48 0.27
CA PHE A 86 35.57 -17.47 -0.02
C PHE A 86 36.27 -16.23 0.56
N SER A 87 37.27 -16.49 1.39
CA SER A 87 38.18 -15.51 1.97
C SER A 87 39.39 -15.25 1.06
N TYR A 88 40.19 -14.24 1.41
CA TYR A 88 41.48 -14.00 0.75
C TYR A 88 42.47 -15.18 0.94
N ILE A 89 42.36 -15.90 2.06
CA ILE A 89 43.22 -17.04 2.40
C ILE A 89 42.88 -18.23 1.50
N ASP A 90 41.59 -18.46 1.26
CA ASP A 90 41.11 -19.56 0.42
C ASP A 90 41.59 -19.40 -1.03
N MET A 91 41.67 -18.16 -1.51
CA MET A 91 42.25 -17.86 -2.82
C MET A 91 43.72 -18.26 -2.89
N PHE A 92 44.48 -17.98 -1.84
CA PHE A 92 45.89 -18.33 -1.77
C PHE A 92 46.08 -19.85 -1.70
N LEU A 93 45.24 -20.56 -0.95
CA LEU A 93 45.24 -22.01 -0.89
C LEU A 93 44.94 -22.64 -2.26
N LEU A 94 43.96 -22.11 -3.01
CA LEU A 94 43.68 -22.57 -4.37
C LEU A 94 44.85 -22.35 -5.34
N GLU A 95 45.54 -21.21 -5.20
CA GLU A 95 46.73 -20.88 -6.01
C GLU A 95 47.94 -21.77 -5.64
N GLU A 96 48.26 -21.94 -4.36
CA GLU A 96 49.37 -22.81 -3.90
C GLU A 96 49.17 -24.27 -4.31
N ASN A 97 47.92 -24.75 -4.27
CA ASN A 97 47.58 -26.11 -4.66
C ASN A 97 47.43 -26.29 -6.19
N ASN A 98 47.66 -25.24 -6.99
CA ASN A 98 47.49 -25.25 -8.45
C ASN A 98 46.12 -25.85 -8.88
N TYR A 99 45.05 -25.47 -8.19
CA TYR A 99 43.73 -26.05 -8.45
C TYR A 99 43.27 -25.79 -9.89
N LEU A 100 42.87 -26.86 -10.59
CA LEU A 100 42.39 -26.81 -11.96
C LEU A 100 40.87 -26.74 -12.00
N PHE A 101 40.33 -25.59 -12.41
CA PHE A 101 38.90 -25.38 -12.49
C PHE A 101 38.25 -26.21 -13.61
N ARG A 102 37.08 -26.77 -13.30
CA ARG A 102 36.27 -27.58 -14.23
C ARG A 102 34.95 -26.87 -14.50
N GLU A 103 34.35 -27.14 -15.64
CA GLU A 103 33.01 -26.63 -15.97
C GLU A 103 31.96 -27.03 -14.91
N SER A 104 32.06 -28.25 -14.37
CA SER A 104 31.20 -28.73 -13.29
C SER A 104 31.27 -27.88 -12.02
N ASP A 105 32.39 -27.20 -11.76
CA ASP A 105 32.57 -26.36 -10.57
C ASP A 105 31.63 -25.16 -10.64
N PHE A 106 31.66 -24.43 -11.76
CA PHE A 106 30.78 -23.27 -11.96
C PHE A 106 29.31 -23.66 -12.07
N ILE A 107 28.99 -24.86 -12.56
CA ILE A 107 27.61 -25.36 -12.66
C ILE A 107 27.07 -25.71 -11.26
N ARG A 108 27.84 -26.44 -10.44
CA ARG A 108 27.41 -26.90 -9.12
C ARG A 108 27.48 -25.81 -8.05
N ASN A 109 28.47 -24.93 -8.15
CA ASN A 109 28.63 -23.78 -7.27
C ASN A 109 28.63 -22.47 -8.09
N PRO A 110 27.44 -21.89 -8.36
CA PRO A 110 27.33 -20.63 -9.07
C PRO A 110 27.98 -19.45 -8.35
N ASN A 111 28.24 -19.53 -7.04
CA ASN A 111 28.86 -18.44 -6.28
C ASN A 111 30.32 -18.18 -6.71
N LEU A 112 31.03 -19.22 -7.19
CA LEU A 112 32.38 -19.10 -7.76
C LEU A 112 32.46 -18.03 -8.86
N ARG A 113 31.38 -17.88 -9.61
CA ARG A 113 31.25 -16.95 -10.73
C ARG A 113 31.30 -15.48 -10.31
N ASN A 114 31.18 -15.19 -9.02
CA ASN A 114 31.16 -13.84 -8.44
C ASN A 114 32.49 -13.45 -7.77
N TYR A 115 33.47 -14.37 -7.69
CA TYR A 115 34.80 -14.08 -7.14
C TYR A 115 35.81 -13.75 -8.23
N LYS A 116 36.27 -12.49 -8.26
CA LYS A 116 37.22 -11.98 -9.28
C LYS A 116 38.47 -12.84 -9.43
N LYS A 117 39.15 -13.18 -8.33
CA LYS A 117 40.41 -13.95 -8.37
C LYS A 117 40.20 -15.37 -8.91
N ILE A 118 39.14 -16.06 -8.47
CA ILE A 118 38.74 -17.38 -9.00
C ILE A 118 38.55 -17.28 -10.50
N MET A 119 37.70 -16.35 -10.95
CA MET A 119 37.38 -16.22 -12.37
C MET A 119 38.60 -15.86 -13.21
N GLU A 120 39.48 -14.98 -12.73
CA GLU A 120 40.71 -14.67 -13.44
C GLU A 120 41.66 -15.89 -13.53
N CYS A 121 41.80 -16.65 -12.43
CA CYS A 121 42.61 -17.87 -12.41
C CYS A 121 42.06 -18.90 -13.39
N ALA A 122 40.76 -19.19 -13.32
CA ALA A 122 40.07 -20.10 -14.21
C ALA A 122 40.22 -19.67 -15.68
N ILE A 123 40.02 -18.39 -16.00
CA ILE A 123 40.15 -17.87 -17.36
C ILE A 123 41.59 -17.96 -17.89
N ARG A 124 42.60 -17.75 -17.04
CA ARG A 124 44.02 -17.95 -17.43
C ARG A 124 44.32 -19.41 -17.74
N GLN A 125 43.67 -20.36 -17.03
CA GLN A 125 43.80 -21.79 -17.31
C GLN A 125 43.05 -22.19 -18.59
N ASN A 126 41.83 -21.68 -18.77
CA ASN A 126 40.99 -21.93 -19.93
C ASN A 126 40.16 -20.67 -20.28
N PRO A 127 40.50 -19.95 -21.35
CA PRO A 127 39.79 -18.76 -21.82
C PRO A 127 38.28 -18.92 -21.96
N SER A 128 37.80 -20.12 -22.27
CA SER A 128 36.38 -20.40 -22.48
C SER A 128 35.52 -20.27 -21.21
N PHE A 129 36.12 -20.26 -20.01
CA PHE A 129 35.41 -20.04 -18.76
C PHE A 129 34.86 -18.62 -18.58
N ILE A 130 35.23 -17.68 -19.45
CA ILE A 130 34.58 -16.38 -19.52
C ILE A 130 33.06 -16.48 -19.70
N ARG A 131 32.55 -17.61 -20.22
CA ARG A 131 31.10 -17.87 -20.36
C ARG A 131 30.34 -18.00 -19.04
N TYR A 132 31.05 -18.28 -17.94
CA TYR A 132 30.47 -18.41 -16.60
C TYR A 132 30.64 -17.16 -15.75
N ILE A 133 31.12 -16.04 -16.30
CA ILE A 133 31.34 -14.83 -15.52
C ILE A 133 30.03 -14.33 -14.86
N GLY A 134 30.11 -13.97 -13.59
CA GLY A 134 29.02 -13.35 -12.84
C GLY A 134 28.81 -11.89 -13.22
N ALA A 135 27.64 -11.35 -12.88
CA ALA A 135 27.23 -10.00 -13.25
C ALA A 135 28.18 -8.92 -12.70
N ASP A 136 28.61 -9.04 -11.45
CA ASP A 136 29.29 -7.95 -10.72
C ASP A 136 30.83 -8.02 -10.77
N ILE A 137 31.42 -8.96 -11.53
CA ILE A 137 32.89 -9.09 -11.59
C ILE A 137 33.51 -8.12 -12.61
N MET A 138 34.52 -7.37 -12.16
CA MET A 138 35.43 -6.63 -13.04
C MET A 138 36.78 -7.37 -13.19
N LEU A 139 36.96 -8.08 -14.31
CA LEU A 139 38.24 -8.72 -14.65
C LEU A 139 39.35 -7.70 -14.92
N SER A 140 40.58 -8.09 -14.66
CA SER A 140 41.74 -7.29 -15.06
C SER A 140 41.82 -7.17 -16.61
N PRO A 141 42.16 -5.99 -17.16
CA PRO A 141 42.17 -5.76 -18.61
C PRO A 141 43.04 -6.77 -19.39
N SER A 142 44.15 -7.23 -18.80
CA SER A 142 45.04 -8.22 -19.39
C SER A 142 44.37 -9.59 -19.55
N VAL A 143 43.64 -10.04 -18.52
CA VAL A 143 42.92 -11.32 -18.52
C VAL A 143 41.75 -11.28 -19.49
N LEU A 144 40.98 -10.19 -19.48
CA LEU A 144 39.87 -10.01 -20.42
C LEU A 144 40.36 -10.00 -21.87
N LYS A 145 41.46 -9.28 -22.16
CA LYS A 145 42.03 -9.24 -23.51
C LYS A 145 42.53 -10.61 -23.97
N HIS A 146 43.17 -11.37 -23.08
CA HIS A 146 43.62 -12.74 -23.34
C HIS A 146 42.43 -13.68 -23.59
N ALA A 147 41.41 -13.63 -22.73
CA ALA A 147 40.23 -14.47 -22.86
C ALA A 147 39.53 -14.26 -24.21
N LEU A 148 39.35 -13.00 -24.60
CA LEU A 148 38.64 -12.63 -25.84
C LEU A 148 39.49 -12.77 -27.11
N SER A 149 40.81 -12.97 -27.01
CA SER A 149 41.64 -13.33 -28.18
C SER A 149 41.59 -14.82 -28.48
N GLU A 150 41.53 -15.65 -27.43
CA GLU A 150 41.55 -17.12 -27.54
C GLU A 150 40.15 -17.74 -27.61
N TYR A 151 39.13 -17.07 -27.04
CA TYR A 151 37.74 -17.49 -27.07
C TYR A 151 36.83 -16.36 -27.59
N PRO A 152 36.51 -16.34 -28.90
CA PRO A 152 35.67 -15.30 -29.49
C PRO A 152 34.24 -15.44 -28.99
N VAL A 153 33.79 -14.47 -28.20
CA VAL A 153 32.40 -14.38 -27.75
C VAL A 153 31.54 -13.96 -28.94
N THR A 154 30.77 -14.90 -29.48
CA THR A 154 29.81 -14.66 -30.58
C THR A 154 28.41 -14.42 -30.03
N ARG A 155 27.46 -14.05 -30.91
CA ARG A 155 26.04 -14.00 -30.57
C ARG A 155 25.55 -15.33 -29.96
N GLU A 156 25.91 -16.46 -30.56
CA GLU A 156 25.52 -17.79 -30.09
C GLU A 156 26.04 -18.09 -28.68
N VAL A 157 27.24 -17.61 -28.34
CA VAL A 157 27.80 -17.75 -26.99
C VAL A 157 26.97 -16.98 -25.96
N LEU A 158 26.58 -15.74 -26.26
CA LEU A 158 25.72 -14.95 -25.36
C LEU A 158 24.32 -15.56 -25.21
N GLU A 159 23.76 -16.11 -26.28
CA GLU A 159 22.44 -16.78 -26.26
C GLU A 159 22.46 -18.04 -25.38
N LYS A 160 23.55 -18.81 -25.43
CA LYS A 160 23.73 -20.00 -24.58
C LYS A 160 24.10 -19.65 -23.13
N ASN A 161 24.59 -18.42 -22.89
CA ASN A 161 25.08 -18.00 -21.57
C ASN A 161 24.55 -16.59 -21.20
N PRO A 162 23.25 -16.44 -20.92
CA PRO A 162 22.62 -15.12 -20.74
C PRO A 162 23.17 -14.30 -19.58
N ALA A 163 23.75 -14.96 -18.57
CA ALA A 163 24.40 -14.32 -17.42
C ALA A 163 25.56 -13.40 -17.85
N MET A 164 26.24 -13.70 -18.96
CA MET A 164 27.33 -12.85 -19.49
C MET A 164 26.85 -11.43 -19.81
N VAL A 165 25.59 -11.28 -20.23
CA VAL A 165 25.00 -10.00 -20.63
C VAL A 165 24.75 -9.07 -19.45
N GLN A 166 24.68 -9.63 -18.24
CA GLN A 166 24.55 -8.89 -16.99
C GLN A 166 25.88 -8.29 -16.50
N ASN A 167 27.01 -8.67 -17.12
CA ASN A 167 28.32 -8.12 -16.79
C ASN A 167 28.63 -6.87 -17.61
N ASP A 168 28.41 -5.69 -17.02
CA ASP A 168 28.58 -4.38 -17.67
C ASP A 168 30.01 -4.18 -18.22
N TYR A 169 31.02 -4.67 -17.51
CA TYR A 169 32.42 -4.51 -17.89
C TYR A 169 32.78 -5.31 -19.14
N LEU A 170 32.37 -6.58 -19.19
CA LEU A 170 32.51 -7.44 -20.35
C LEU A 170 31.73 -6.88 -21.53
N MET A 171 30.46 -6.52 -21.33
CA MET A 171 29.60 -6.01 -22.40
C MET A 171 30.14 -4.70 -22.97
N SER A 172 30.63 -3.78 -22.14
CA SER A 172 31.28 -2.55 -22.60
C SER A 172 32.46 -2.84 -23.54
N TYR A 173 33.28 -3.84 -23.21
CA TYR A 173 34.42 -4.23 -24.03
C TYR A 173 34.00 -4.92 -25.34
N LEU A 174 32.97 -5.78 -25.29
CA LEU A 174 32.41 -6.44 -26.47
C LEU A 174 31.77 -5.42 -27.43
N ILE A 175 31.00 -4.46 -26.91
CA ILE A 175 30.35 -3.40 -27.70
C ILE A 175 31.38 -2.48 -28.36
N PHE A 176 32.48 -2.18 -27.67
CA PHE A 176 33.57 -1.40 -28.25
C PHE A 176 34.19 -2.10 -29.48
N ARG A 177 34.28 -3.43 -29.45
CA ARG A 177 34.80 -4.24 -30.56
C ARG A 177 33.79 -4.47 -31.67
N ASP A 178 32.53 -4.73 -31.32
CA ASP A 178 31.43 -4.91 -32.26
C ASP A 178 30.14 -4.29 -31.70
N ARG A 179 29.67 -3.24 -32.37
CA ARG A 179 28.45 -2.52 -31.99
C ARG A 179 27.20 -3.39 -32.03
N ASN A 180 27.19 -4.52 -32.75
CA ASN A 180 26.04 -5.43 -32.79
C ASN A 180 25.70 -6.03 -31.42
N PHE A 181 26.69 -6.15 -30.52
CA PHE A 181 26.43 -6.61 -29.15
C PHE A 181 25.61 -5.63 -28.31
N LYS A 182 25.46 -4.38 -28.78
CA LYS A 182 24.70 -3.34 -28.06
C LYS A 182 23.25 -3.75 -27.80
N LEU A 183 22.64 -4.55 -28.67
CA LEU A 183 21.26 -5.04 -28.51
C LEU A 183 21.05 -5.92 -27.26
N TYR A 184 22.12 -6.56 -26.76
CA TYR A 184 22.09 -7.35 -25.54
C TYR A 184 22.20 -6.47 -24.29
N HIS A 185 22.81 -5.29 -24.41
CA HIS A 185 23.13 -4.42 -23.29
C HIS A 185 22.61 -3.00 -23.54
N LEU A 186 21.29 -2.93 -23.72
CA LEU A 186 20.55 -1.70 -23.90
C LEU A 186 20.25 -1.07 -22.54
N THR A 187 20.52 0.22 -22.41
CA THR A 187 20.08 1.04 -21.28
C THR A 187 18.55 1.09 -21.22
N LYS A 188 17.98 1.43 -20.06
CA LYS A 188 16.52 1.57 -19.92
C LYS A 188 15.94 2.57 -20.93
N SER A 189 16.65 3.67 -21.22
CA SER A 189 16.24 4.65 -22.22
C SER A 189 16.19 4.06 -23.63
N GLU A 190 17.21 3.27 -24.01
CA GLU A 190 17.25 2.59 -25.30
C GLU A 190 16.15 1.53 -25.42
N GLN A 191 15.91 0.74 -24.36
CA GLN A 191 14.83 -0.24 -24.34
C GLN A 191 13.46 0.42 -24.56
N ARG A 192 13.19 1.53 -23.86
CA ARG A 192 11.96 2.31 -24.04
C ARG A 192 11.82 2.82 -25.47
N MET A 193 12.90 3.34 -26.05
CA MET A 193 12.92 3.79 -27.45
C MET A 193 12.56 2.65 -28.40
N TYR A 194 13.08 1.44 -28.19
CA TYR A 194 12.73 0.28 -29.02
C TYR A 194 11.28 -0.17 -28.82
N ILE A 195 10.78 -0.23 -27.58
CA ILE A 195 9.37 -0.57 -27.29
C ILE A 195 8.45 0.41 -28.01
N ALA A 196 8.66 1.71 -27.80
CA ALA A 196 7.94 2.81 -28.42
C ALA A 196 7.90 2.68 -29.96
N THR A 197 9.10 2.60 -30.56
CA THR A 197 9.27 2.57 -32.02
C THR A 197 8.60 1.35 -32.62
N PHE A 198 8.83 0.15 -32.07
CA PHE A 198 8.31 -1.07 -32.67
C PHE A 198 6.82 -1.28 -32.45
N LEU A 199 6.25 -0.81 -31.34
CA LEU A 199 4.78 -0.82 -31.15
C LEU A 199 4.12 0.11 -32.16
N LYS A 200 4.59 1.36 -32.27
CA LYS A 200 4.08 2.35 -33.23
C LYS A 200 4.18 1.91 -34.69
N GLU A 201 5.28 1.25 -35.05
CA GLU A 201 5.48 0.69 -36.39
C GLU A 201 4.76 -0.65 -36.60
N LYS A 202 4.06 -1.17 -35.58
CA LYS A 202 3.41 -2.50 -35.58
C LYS A 202 4.35 -3.65 -35.92
N LYS A 203 5.63 -3.50 -35.57
CA LYS A 203 6.71 -4.48 -35.78
C LYS A 203 6.89 -5.36 -34.55
N TYR A 204 5.82 -6.02 -34.13
CA TYR A 204 5.81 -6.84 -32.92
C TYR A 204 6.84 -7.97 -32.96
N ASP A 205 7.02 -8.62 -34.10
CA ASP A 205 8.03 -9.69 -34.27
C ASP A 205 9.46 -9.17 -34.07
N ALA A 206 9.75 -7.94 -34.53
CA ALA A 206 11.05 -7.33 -34.32
C ALA A 206 11.28 -6.99 -32.84
N LEU A 207 10.26 -6.47 -32.15
CA LEU A 207 10.31 -6.22 -30.71
C LEU A 207 10.57 -7.49 -29.90
N LEU A 208 9.82 -8.56 -30.19
CA LEU A 208 9.98 -9.86 -29.53
C LEU A 208 11.32 -10.54 -29.85
N SER A 209 11.95 -10.18 -30.97
CA SER A 209 13.29 -10.67 -31.33
C SER A 209 14.43 -10.01 -30.55
N LEU A 210 14.18 -8.87 -29.90
CA LEU A 210 15.20 -8.16 -29.13
C LEU A 210 15.62 -8.99 -27.91
N PRO A 211 16.92 -9.05 -27.59
CA PRO A 211 17.41 -9.81 -26.45
C PRO A 211 16.62 -9.56 -25.17
N PHE A 212 16.38 -8.30 -24.80
CA PHE A 212 15.68 -7.96 -23.56
C PHE A 212 14.19 -8.34 -23.53
N MET A 213 13.59 -8.82 -24.63
CA MET A 213 12.19 -9.31 -24.70
C MET A 213 12.12 -10.84 -24.78
N ARG A 214 13.26 -11.55 -24.76
CA ARG A 214 13.32 -12.99 -24.98
C ARG A 214 13.50 -13.77 -23.68
N PRO A 215 12.92 -14.99 -23.58
CA PRO A 215 12.96 -15.82 -22.37
C PRO A 215 14.34 -16.04 -21.72
N PRO A 216 15.44 -16.30 -22.47
CA PRO A 216 16.77 -16.46 -21.84
C PRO A 216 17.25 -15.19 -21.10
N PHE A 217 16.73 -14.02 -21.46
CA PHE A 217 17.06 -12.73 -20.85
C PHE A 217 15.90 -12.14 -20.03
N GLN A 218 14.69 -12.71 -20.12
CA GLN A 218 13.49 -12.37 -19.34
C GLN A 218 12.90 -13.61 -18.67
N LYS A 219 12.88 -13.63 -17.35
CA LYS A 219 12.48 -14.80 -16.55
C LYS A 219 10.98 -15.20 -16.63
N ARG A 220 10.10 -14.47 -17.35
CA ARG A 220 8.65 -14.49 -17.04
C ARG A 220 7.66 -15.00 -18.08
N PHE A 221 7.97 -15.06 -19.38
CA PHE A 221 6.99 -15.54 -20.38
C PHE A 221 7.61 -15.98 -21.70
N GLN A 222 6.85 -16.75 -22.50
CA GLN A 222 7.19 -17.15 -23.87
C GLN A 222 6.81 -16.08 -24.91
N SER A 223 7.64 -15.88 -25.93
CA SER A 223 7.44 -14.86 -26.97
C SER A 223 6.18 -15.06 -27.82
N ALA A 224 5.70 -16.30 -27.95
CA ALA A 224 4.51 -16.62 -28.74
C ALA A 224 3.23 -16.06 -28.11
N SER A 225 3.04 -16.22 -26.79
CA SER A 225 1.85 -15.76 -26.07
C SER A 225 1.79 -14.22 -25.95
N MET A 226 2.96 -13.57 -25.83
CA MET A 226 3.03 -12.10 -25.78
C MET A 226 2.68 -11.46 -27.14
N LYS A 227 2.89 -12.16 -28.25
CA LYS A 227 2.55 -11.66 -29.59
C LYS A 227 1.06 -11.32 -29.73
N GLU A 228 0.20 -12.07 -29.05
CA GLU A 228 -1.26 -11.85 -29.06
C GLU A 228 -1.67 -10.64 -28.21
N LEU A 229 -0.89 -10.31 -27.18
CA LEU A 229 -1.16 -9.18 -26.27
C LEU A 229 -0.71 -7.83 -26.84
N LEU A 230 0.43 -7.79 -27.53
CA LEU A 230 1.03 -6.53 -28.02
C LEU A 230 0.09 -5.60 -28.80
N PRO A 231 -0.83 -6.08 -29.65
CA PRO A 231 -1.81 -5.22 -30.33
C PRO A 231 -2.72 -4.44 -29.38
N TYR A 232 -3.02 -4.94 -28.18
CA TYR A 232 -3.88 -4.26 -27.20
C TYR A 232 -3.16 -3.16 -26.42
N PHE A 233 -1.82 -3.19 -26.42
CA PHE A 233 -0.97 -2.14 -25.84
C PHE A 233 -0.60 -1.04 -26.86
N ASP A 234 -0.99 -1.20 -28.13
CA ASP A 234 -0.82 -0.22 -29.22
C ASP A 234 -1.93 0.85 -29.15
N VAL A 235 -2.05 1.51 -27.99
CA VAL A 235 -3.03 2.59 -27.75
C VAL A 235 -2.69 3.77 -28.64
N ASP A 236 -3.67 4.36 -29.34
CA ASP A 236 -3.43 5.39 -30.36
C ASP A 236 -2.59 6.56 -29.82
N LEU A 237 -1.34 6.58 -30.27
CA LEU A 237 -0.26 7.41 -29.77
C LEU A 237 -0.23 8.78 -30.49
N SER A 238 -1.38 9.34 -30.89
CA SER A 238 -1.41 10.62 -31.61
C SER A 238 -1.14 11.81 -30.66
N PHE A 239 0.13 12.00 -30.27
CA PHE A 239 0.60 12.92 -29.22
C PHE A 239 0.50 14.42 -29.51
N ASN A 240 -0.13 14.79 -30.63
CA ASN A 240 -0.44 16.17 -30.98
C ASN A 240 -1.94 16.43 -31.12
N ASP A 241 -2.78 15.40 -30.97
CA ASP A 241 -4.23 15.57 -31.00
C ASP A 241 -4.72 16.28 -29.74
N VAL A 242 -5.34 17.43 -29.94
CA VAL A 242 -5.74 18.32 -28.84
C VAL A 242 -6.88 17.70 -28.03
N ASP A 243 -7.80 17.00 -28.70
CA ASP A 243 -8.98 16.39 -28.07
C ASP A 243 -8.57 15.22 -27.17
N THR A 244 -7.63 14.40 -27.63
CA THR A 244 -7.03 13.30 -26.84
C THR A 244 -6.34 13.83 -25.59
N GLN A 245 -5.50 14.86 -25.71
CA GLN A 245 -4.80 15.44 -24.56
C GLN A 245 -5.78 16.09 -23.57
N MET A 246 -6.83 16.75 -24.08
CA MET A 246 -7.91 17.28 -23.24
C MET A 246 -8.63 16.17 -22.47
N LYS A 247 -8.98 15.06 -23.15
CA LYS A 247 -9.61 13.89 -22.54
C LYS A 247 -8.74 13.33 -21.42
N TYR A 248 -7.46 13.05 -21.66
CA TYR A 248 -6.58 12.52 -20.62
C TYR A 248 -6.35 13.48 -19.45
N GLN A 249 -6.33 14.80 -19.69
CA GLN A 249 -6.30 15.77 -18.60
C GLN A 249 -7.57 15.67 -17.72
N GLN A 250 -8.74 15.51 -18.32
CA GLN A 250 -10.00 15.35 -17.58
C GLN A 250 -9.99 14.07 -16.75
N LEU A 251 -9.56 12.95 -17.33
CA LEU A 251 -9.43 11.66 -16.65
C LEU A 251 -8.45 11.74 -15.47
N LEU A 252 -7.28 12.35 -15.68
CA LEU A 252 -6.29 12.53 -14.61
C LEU A 252 -6.81 13.43 -13.48
N ASN A 253 -7.59 14.46 -13.80
CA ASN A 253 -8.24 15.29 -12.78
C ASN A 253 -9.22 14.48 -11.93
N GLN A 254 -9.97 13.55 -12.53
CA GLN A 254 -10.86 12.66 -11.77
C GLN A 254 -10.07 11.73 -10.85
N LEU A 255 -8.94 11.18 -11.31
CA LEU A 255 -8.04 10.40 -10.46
C LEU A 255 -7.43 11.23 -9.32
N PHE A 256 -7.08 12.50 -9.55
CA PHE A 256 -6.63 13.40 -8.49
C PHE A 256 -7.72 13.66 -7.45
N SER A 257 -8.95 13.92 -7.89
CA SER A 257 -10.08 14.10 -6.97
C SER A 257 -10.33 12.84 -6.14
N MET A 258 -10.25 11.67 -6.77
CA MET A 258 -10.38 10.38 -6.08
C MET A 258 -9.27 10.16 -5.05
N GLN A 259 -8.00 10.39 -5.41
CA GLN A 259 -6.87 10.25 -4.49
C GLN A 259 -7.00 11.22 -3.32
N ALA A 260 -7.35 12.47 -3.59
CA ALA A 260 -7.56 13.48 -2.55
C ALA A 260 -8.67 13.05 -1.58
N GLU A 261 -9.75 12.45 -2.10
CA GLU A 261 -10.82 11.90 -1.27
C GLU A 261 -10.32 10.72 -0.42
N PHE A 262 -9.54 9.82 -1.01
CA PHE A 262 -8.95 8.71 -0.28
C PHE A 262 -8.05 9.21 0.86
N ASP A 263 -7.15 10.14 0.58
CA ASP A 263 -6.25 10.75 1.55
C ASP A 263 -7.02 11.52 2.64
N TYR A 264 -8.10 12.21 2.27
CA TYR A 264 -8.97 12.90 3.22
C TYR A 264 -9.61 11.89 4.19
N GLN A 265 -10.16 10.79 3.69
CA GLN A 265 -10.80 9.78 4.55
C GLN A 265 -9.80 9.09 5.48
N GLN A 266 -8.59 8.77 4.99
CA GLN A 266 -7.52 8.18 5.81
C GLN A 266 -7.07 9.12 6.94
N ASN A 267 -6.98 10.42 6.64
CA ASN A 267 -6.53 11.42 7.61
C ASN A 267 -7.67 12.00 8.47
N LYS A 268 -8.93 11.67 8.18
CA LYS A 268 -10.11 12.30 8.78
C LYS A 268 -10.08 12.29 10.31
N LEU A 269 -9.67 11.17 10.89
CA LEU A 269 -9.58 10.98 12.34
C LEU A 269 -8.43 11.77 13.00
N HIS A 270 -7.48 12.27 12.22
CA HIS A 270 -6.35 13.06 12.68
C HIS A 270 -6.57 14.57 12.54
N PHE A 271 -7.68 15.00 11.94
CA PHE A 271 -8.03 16.41 11.88
C PHE A 271 -8.52 16.93 13.22
N LEU A 272 -8.44 18.25 13.41
CA LEU A 272 -8.87 18.92 14.64
C LEU A 272 -10.35 18.61 14.96
N TYR A 273 -11.19 18.60 13.94
CA TYR A 273 -12.60 18.22 14.03
C TYR A 273 -12.91 17.10 13.01
N PRO A 274 -12.89 15.82 13.41
CA PRO A 274 -13.16 14.70 12.51
C PRO A 274 -14.62 14.60 12.08
N ASP A 275 -15.57 15.12 12.87
CA ASP A 275 -17.00 14.99 12.62
C ASP A 275 -17.88 16.05 13.30
N VAL A 276 -19.19 15.96 13.08
CA VAL A 276 -20.18 16.90 13.66
C VAL A 276 -20.18 16.85 15.18
N ALA A 277 -19.94 15.68 15.79
CA ALA A 277 -20.00 15.49 17.22
C ALA A 277 -18.81 16.15 17.94
N SER A 278 -17.60 15.93 17.42
CA SER A 278 -16.38 16.59 17.88
C SER A 278 -16.46 18.11 17.75
N MET A 279 -17.03 18.62 16.66
CA MET A 279 -17.22 20.05 16.50
C MET A 279 -18.29 20.60 17.45
N ASN A 280 -19.40 19.89 17.65
CA ASN A 280 -20.40 20.25 18.67
C ASN A 280 -19.77 20.34 20.07
N LEU A 281 -18.90 19.38 20.44
CA LEU A 281 -18.20 19.39 21.72
C LEU A 281 -17.27 20.60 21.85
N ALA A 282 -16.55 20.97 20.78
CA ALA A 282 -15.68 22.14 20.77
C ALA A 282 -16.47 23.45 21.01
N PHE A 283 -17.61 23.61 20.33
CA PHE A 283 -18.50 24.75 20.54
C PHE A 283 -19.06 24.79 21.97
N GLN A 284 -19.51 23.65 22.50
CA GLN A 284 -19.99 23.55 23.88
C GLN A 284 -18.93 23.97 24.89
N ASN A 285 -17.71 23.45 24.77
CA ASN A 285 -16.61 23.77 25.66
C ASN A 285 -16.23 25.25 25.59
N ALA A 286 -16.16 25.82 24.38
CA ALA A 286 -15.85 27.23 24.19
C ALA A 286 -16.90 28.14 24.85
N PHE A 287 -18.19 27.84 24.72
CA PHE A 287 -19.25 28.63 25.33
C PHE A 287 -19.31 28.47 26.86
N LEU A 288 -19.09 27.26 27.38
CA LEU A 288 -19.03 27.01 28.82
C LEU A 288 -17.84 27.71 29.49
N ARG A 289 -16.72 27.84 28.79
CA ARG A 289 -15.48 28.45 29.32
C ARG A 289 -15.30 29.92 28.95
N HIS A 290 -16.20 30.50 28.16
CA HIS A 290 -16.06 31.84 27.58
C HIS A 290 -14.77 32.01 26.75
N GLU A 291 -14.47 31.00 25.92
CA GLU A 291 -13.28 30.91 25.06
C GLU A 291 -13.63 30.95 23.56
N GLU A 292 -14.64 31.73 23.17
CA GLU A 292 -15.11 31.81 21.78
C GLU A 292 -14.03 32.27 20.80
N GLU A 293 -13.14 33.16 21.24
CA GLU A 293 -12.05 33.66 20.40
C GLU A 293 -11.02 32.58 20.04
N ASN A 294 -10.79 31.63 20.97
CA ASN A 294 -9.94 30.47 20.71
C ASN A 294 -10.58 29.56 19.68
N LEU A 295 -11.89 29.29 19.82
CA LEU A 295 -12.65 28.50 18.85
C LEU A 295 -12.62 29.13 17.44
N ILE A 296 -12.76 30.45 17.33
CA ILE A 296 -12.67 31.15 16.05
C ILE A 296 -11.28 30.98 15.43
N SER A 297 -10.22 31.11 16.22
CA SER A 297 -8.84 30.88 15.76
C SER A 297 -8.59 29.44 15.30
N ASP A 298 -9.16 28.48 16.02
CA ASP A 298 -9.06 27.05 15.69
C ASP A 298 -9.83 26.72 14.41
N LEU A 299 -11.04 27.26 14.23
CA LEU A 299 -11.84 27.11 13.02
C LEU A 299 -11.17 27.76 11.81
N ASP A 300 -10.58 28.95 11.98
CA ASP A 300 -9.81 29.64 10.94
C ASP A 300 -8.64 28.75 10.48
N THR A 301 -7.83 28.27 11.42
CA THR A 301 -6.70 27.38 11.12
C THR A 301 -7.18 26.08 10.46
N PHE A 302 -8.26 25.49 10.97
CA PHE A 302 -8.84 24.24 10.49
C PHE A 302 -9.35 24.36 9.06
N ILE A 303 -10.21 25.35 8.77
CA ILE A 303 -10.90 25.50 7.47
C ILE A 303 -9.95 26.04 6.42
N ASN A 304 -9.26 27.15 6.73
CA ASN A 304 -8.51 27.87 5.72
C ASN A 304 -7.22 27.13 5.36
N GLN A 305 -6.57 26.44 6.29
CA GLN A 305 -5.33 25.68 6.03
C GLN A 305 -4.27 26.46 5.20
N GLY A 306 -4.22 27.79 5.37
CA GLY A 306 -3.35 28.69 4.59
C GLY A 306 -3.93 29.21 3.26
N GLN A 307 -5.20 28.95 2.96
CA GLN A 307 -5.99 29.57 1.89
C GLN A 307 -7.16 30.30 2.54
N GLU A 308 -7.18 31.63 2.48
CA GLU A 308 -8.26 32.44 3.06
C GLU A 308 -9.56 32.24 2.24
N VAL A 309 -10.43 31.35 2.73
CA VAL A 309 -11.73 31.01 2.12
C VAL A 309 -12.88 31.60 2.93
N VAL A 310 -12.73 31.67 4.25
CA VAL A 310 -13.69 32.30 5.16
C VAL A 310 -12.98 33.39 5.95
N THR A 311 -13.58 34.57 6.03
CA THR A 311 -13.03 35.65 6.84
C THR A 311 -13.27 35.39 8.32
N ARG A 312 -12.39 35.93 9.17
CA ARG A 312 -12.58 35.85 10.63
C ARG A 312 -13.95 36.39 11.04
N GLU A 313 -14.43 37.47 10.42
CA GLU A 313 -15.75 38.06 10.67
C GLU A 313 -16.91 37.09 10.36
N GLN A 314 -16.81 36.33 9.28
CA GLN A 314 -17.82 35.32 8.92
C GLN A 314 -17.83 34.17 9.95
N LEU A 315 -16.66 33.72 10.42
CA LEU A 315 -16.56 32.73 11.48
C LEU A 315 -17.13 33.26 12.80
N THR A 316 -16.83 34.51 13.17
CA THR A 316 -17.40 35.17 14.34
C THR A 316 -18.92 35.22 14.26
N SER A 317 -19.48 35.59 13.11
CA SER A 317 -20.93 35.63 12.88
C SER A 317 -21.57 34.24 13.01
N LEU A 318 -20.92 33.20 12.47
CA LEU A 318 -21.37 31.80 12.59
C LEU A 318 -21.34 31.31 14.04
N VAL A 319 -20.25 31.57 14.77
CA VAL A 319 -20.13 31.22 16.19
C VAL A 319 -21.18 31.93 17.03
N GLN A 320 -21.41 33.22 16.79
CA GLN A 320 -22.45 33.98 17.46
C GLN A 320 -23.84 33.43 17.14
N SER A 321 -24.12 33.06 15.89
CA SER A 321 -25.39 32.46 15.49
C SER A 321 -25.68 31.14 16.22
N VAL A 322 -24.66 30.29 16.41
CA VAL A 322 -24.82 29.05 17.20
C VAL A 322 -25.12 29.38 18.67
N LYS A 323 -24.43 30.37 19.24
CA LYS A 323 -24.63 30.82 20.63
C LYS A 323 -26.04 31.39 20.86
N ASP A 324 -26.54 32.22 19.94
CA ASP A 324 -27.88 32.81 20.02
C ASP A 324 -28.98 31.74 19.87
N ASN A 325 -28.79 30.77 18.97
CA ASN A 325 -29.69 29.63 18.81
C ASN A 325 -29.70 28.71 20.05
N GLN A 326 -28.55 28.53 20.70
CA GLN A 326 -28.46 27.78 21.94
C GLN A 326 -29.23 28.49 23.07
N GLN A 327 -29.05 29.80 23.23
CA GLN A 327 -29.73 30.59 24.27
C GLN A 327 -31.25 30.58 24.11
N SER A 328 -31.75 30.54 22.88
CA SER A 328 -33.19 30.52 22.57
C SER A 328 -33.82 29.13 22.67
N SER A 329 -33.10 28.07 22.28
CA SER A 329 -33.65 26.70 22.23
C SER A 329 -33.34 25.84 23.47
N GLY A 330 -32.38 26.24 24.31
CA GLY A 330 -31.95 25.50 25.49
C GLY A 330 -31.21 24.18 25.19
N THR A 331 -30.97 23.84 23.91
CA THR A 331 -30.29 22.60 23.51
C THR A 331 -29.24 22.85 22.42
N TYR A 332 -28.18 22.03 22.42
CA TYR A 332 -27.11 22.12 21.43
C TYR A 332 -27.35 21.29 20.15
N ARG A 333 -28.44 20.52 20.09
CA ARG A 333 -28.71 19.55 19.00
C ARG A 333 -29.92 19.96 18.15
N THR A 334 -30.09 21.25 17.85
CA THR A 334 -31.09 21.65 16.85
C THR A 334 -30.60 21.28 15.44
N LYS A 335 -31.54 20.99 14.54
CA LYS A 335 -31.23 20.70 13.13
C LYS A 335 -30.46 21.83 12.46
N GLU A 336 -30.73 23.07 12.84
CA GLU A 336 -30.08 24.28 12.35
C GLU A 336 -28.59 24.35 12.74
N ILE A 337 -28.28 24.05 14.01
CA ILE A 337 -26.89 23.98 14.50
C ILE A 337 -26.13 22.83 13.82
N SER A 338 -26.76 21.66 13.66
CA SER A 338 -26.15 20.53 12.94
C SER A 338 -25.86 20.84 11.46
N ASN A 339 -26.66 21.70 10.82
CA ASN A 339 -26.40 22.16 9.46
C ASN A 339 -25.19 23.09 9.40
N ILE A 340 -25.01 23.97 10.40
CA ILE A 340 -23.83 24.83 10.52
C ILE A 340 -22.57 23.97 10.68
N TYR A 341 -22.61 22.95 11.53
CA TYR A 341 -21.47 22.04 11.68
C TYR A 341 -21.16 21.27 10.40
N SER A 342 -22.18 20.73 9.74
CA SER A 342 -21.99 20.03 8.47
C SER A 342 -21.42 20.96 7.40
N PHE A 343 -21.85 22.22 7.38
CA PHE A 343 -21.32 23.24 6.48
C PHE A 343 -19.82 23.48 6.72
N LEU A 344 -19.38 23.68 7.97
CA LEU A 344 -17.97 23.90 8.29
C LEU A 344 -17.08 22.70 7.94
N LEU A 345 -17.54 21.46 8.19
CA LEU A 345 -16.80 20.25 7.80
C LEU A 345 -16.73 20.06 6.29
N ASN A 346 -17.83 20.32 5.59
CA ASN A 346 -17.84 20.24 4.13
C ASN A 346 -16.91 21.30 3.53
N LEU A 347 -16.89 22.51 4.09
CA LEU A 347 -16.01 23.56 3.66
C LEU A 347 -14.54 23.19 3.87
N HIS A 348 -14.20 22.63 5.05
CA HIS A 348 -12.88 22.07 5.30
C HIS A 348 -12.51 20.98 4.30
N ARG A 349 -13.42 20.03 4.04
CA ARG A 349 -13.22 18.98 3.04
C ARG A 349 -12.93 19.57 1.67
N ASP A 350 -13.74 20.51 1.21
CA ASP A 350 -13.59 21.12 -0.11
C ASP A 350 -12.25 21.87 -0.24
N VAL A 351 -11.83 22.60 0.80
CA VAL A 351 -10.52 23.26 0.85
C VAL A 351 -9.39 22.23 0.83
N TYR A 352 -9.47 21.18 1.65
CA TYR A 352 -8.46 20.12 1.68
C TYR A 352 -8.33 19.43 0.31
N LEU A 353 -9.45 19.05 -0.31
CA LEU A 353 -9.47 18.40 -1.61
C LEU A 353 -8.88 19.32 -2.69
N SER A 354 -9.29 20.59 -2.72
CA SER A 354 -8.77 21.59 -3.66
C SER A 354 -7.26 21.78 -3.51
N LYS A 355 -6.77 21.90 -2.28
CA LYS A 355 -5.35 22.04 -1.96
C LYS A 355 -4.57 20.78 -2.36
N SER A 356 -5.08 19.60 -2.04
CA SER A 356 -4.45 18.30 -2.36
C SER A 356 -4.37 18.09 -3.87
N VAL A 357 -5.47 18.33 -4.60
CA VAL A 357 -5.49 18.28 -6.07
C VAL A 357 -4.51 19.28 -6.67
N SER A 358 -4.43 20.50 -6.12
CA SER A 358 -3.48 21.52 -6.59
C SER A 358 -2.02 21.11 -6.37
N GLN A 359 -1.71 20.47 -5.24
CA GLN A 359 -0.39 19.93 -4.97
C GLN A 359 -0.04 18.76 -5.90
N MET A 360 -0.98 17.86 -6.16
CA MET A 360 -0.79 16.76 -7.11
C MET A 360 -0.56 17.27 -8.53
N LYS A 361 -1.33 18.26 -8.99
CA LYS A 361 -1.12 18.93 -10.29
C LYS A 361 0.30 19.53 -10.39
N LYS A 362 0.81 20.15 -9.32
CA LYS A 362 2.18 20.68 -9.29
C LYS A 362 3.24 19.57 -9.32
N LYS A 363 2.99 18.43 -8.67
CA LYS A 363 3.91 17.28 -8.70
C LYS A 363 3.94 16.64 -10.09
N VAL A 364 2.78 16.35 -10.68
CA VAL A 364 2.70 15.64 -11.97
C VAL A 364 3.31 16.44 -13.12
N ILE A 365 3.27 17.78 -13.07
CA ILE A 365 3.92 18.64 -14.09
C ILE A 365 5.40 18.25 -14.30
N LYS A 366 6.05 17.74 -13.25
CA LYS A 366 7.45 17.31 -13.34
C LYS A 366 7.63 16.09 -14.24
N ASP A 367 6.64 15.21 -14.25
CA ASP A 367 6.63 13.94 -14.97
C ASP A 367 6.06 14.11 -16.39
N LEU A 368 5.30 15.18 -16.64
CA LEU A 368 4.75 15.50 -17.96
C LEU A 368 5.78 16.17 -18.89
N GLU A 369 5.68 15.85 -20.18
CA GLU A 369 6.43 16.54 -21.24
C GLU A 369 5.69 17.79 -21.71
N LEU A 370 6.42 18.78 -22.22
CA LEU A 370 5.79 19.95 -22.82
C LEU A 370 5.20 19.59 -24.19
N SER A 371 4.09 20.22 -24.54
CA SER A 371 3.60 20.18 -25.91
C SER A 371 4.63 20.82 -26.85
N SER A 372 4.64 20.39 -28.12
CA SER A 372 5.50 20.97 -29.16
C SER A 372 5.40 22.50 -29.23
N LYS A 373 4.19 23.04 -29.03
CA LYS A 373 3.94 24.49 -28.99
C LYS A 373 4.58 25.17 -27.77
N ALA A 374 4.49 24.56 -26.59
CA ALA A 374 5.09 25.12 -25.37
C ALA A 374 6.62 24.98 -25.39
N GLU A 375 7.14 23.84 -25.83
CA GLU A 375 8.58 23.61 -26.02
C GLU A 375 9.19 24.64 -26.98
N ASN A 376 8.56 24.85 -28.15
CA ASN A 376 9.02 25.85 -29.11
C ASN A 376 9.01 27.28 -28.52
N LYS A 377 8.03 27.62 -27.68
CA LYS A 377 8.02 28.91 -26.97
C LYS A 377 9.21 29.04 -26.02
N VAL A 378 9.57 27.98 -25.29
CA VAL A 378 10.75 27.97 -24.41
C VAL A 378 12.03 28.14 -25.21
N LYS A 379 12.22 27.35 -26.27
CA LYS A 379 13.42 27.41 -27.13
C LYS A 379 13.56 28.78 -27.78
N LEU A 380 12.47 29.34 -28.30
CA LEU A 380 12.45 30.69 -28.87
C LEU A 380 12.80 31.74 -27.81
N GLY A 381 12.23 31.65 -26.61
CA GLY A 381 12.55 32.58 -25.52
C GLY A 381 14.01 32.53 -25.06
N LYS A 382 14.62 31.33 -24.98
CA LYS A 382 16.05 31.16 -24.69
C LYS A 382 16.92 31.74 -25.82
N SER A 383 16.49 31.55 -27.06
CA SER A 383 17.20 32.08 -28.23
C SER A 383 17.16 33.61 -28.27
N ILE A 384 15.99 34.23 -28.05
CA ILE A 384 15.86 35.69 -27.92
C ILE A 384 16.81 36.25 -26.85
N ARG A 385 16.85 35.63 -25.66
CA ARG A 385 17.75 36.07 -24.59
C ARG A 385 19.21 35.96 -24.99
N ARG A 386 19.61 34.89 -25.67
CA ARG A 386 20.98 34.75 -26.18
C ARG A 386 21.29 35.86 -27.18
N ILE A 387 20.41 36.14 -28.14
CA ILE A 387 20.63 37.20 -29.14
C ILE A 387 20.82 38.55 -28.44
N GLN A 388 19.98 38.85 -27.45
CA GLN A 388 20.11 40.06 -26.62
C GLN A 388 21.47 40.11 -25.91
N THR A 389 21.92 39.00 -25.33
CA THR A 389 23.26 38.90 -24.73
C THR A 389 24.38 39.04 -25.76
N ASP A 390 24.26 38.45 -26.94
CA ASP A 390 25.24 38.57 -28.02
C ASP A 390 25.37 40.03 -28.49
N PHE A 391 24.24 40.74 -28.60
CA PHE A 391 24.18 42.16 -28.92
C PHE A 391 24.82 43.04 -27.82
N GLN A 392 24.60 42.71 -26.55
CA GLN A 392 25.31 43.37 -25.43
C GLN A 392 26.83 43.20 -25.53
N HIS A 393 27.30 42.06 -26.06
CA HIS A 393 28.71 41.77 -26.31
C HIS A 393 29.17 42.16 -27.72
N GLN A 394 28.36 42.91 -28.48
CA GLN A 394 28.68 43.42 -29.82
C GLN A 394 28.98 42.34 -30.87
N LYS A 395 28.39 41.15 -30.73
CA LYS A 395 28.56 40.02 -31.66
C LYS A 395 27.53 40.04 -32.79
N TRP A 396 27.48 41.12 -33.56
CA TRP A 396 26.48 41.29 -34.63
C TRP A 396 26.78 40.48 -35.89
N ASP A 397 28.04 40.10 -36.12
CA ASP A 397 28.47 39.36 -37.32
C ASP A 397 27.77 38.00 -37.47
N ASP A 398 27.42 37.37 -36.35
CA ASP A 398 26.63 36.13 -36.30
C ASP A 398 25.21 36.29 -36.90
N TYR A 399 24.76 37.53 -37.12
CA TYR A 399 23.41 37.91 -37.54
C TYR A 399 23.43 38.85 -38.77
N GLY A 400 24.52 38.89 -39.54
CA GLY A 400 24.63 39.69 -40.77
C GLY A 400 25.32 41.05 -40.61
N GLY A 401 25.77 41.40 -39.40
CA GLY A 401 26.53 42.63 -39.11
C GLY A 401 25.65 43.80 -38.64
N TYR A 402 26.27 44.78 -37.97
CA TYR A 402 25.55 45.90 -37.33
C TYR A 402 24.77 46.76 -38.33
N GLU A 403 25.38 47.13 -39.46
CA GLU A 403 24.74 47.98 -40.48
C GLU A 403 23.50 47.31 -41.08
N HIS A 404 23.59 46.00 -41.37
CA HIS A 404 22.46 45.23 -41.90
C HIS A 404 21.27 45.21 -40.92
N LEU A 405 21.53 44.96 -39.64
CA LEU A 405 20.50 44.91 -38.61
C LEU A 405 19.86 46.29 -38.37
N LEU A 406 20.66 47.36 -38.46
CA LEU A 406 20.17 48.73 -38.34
C LEU A 406 19.27 49.11 -39.53
N GLU A 407 19.68 48.79 -40.76
CA GLU A 407 18.85 48.98 -41.96
C GLU A 407 17.53 48.22 -41.86
N GLU A 408 17.56 46.98 -41.35
CA GLU A 408 16.36 46.16 -41.17
C GLU A 408 15.38 46.79 -40.17
N LEU A 409 15.86 47.32 -39.04
CA LEU A 409 15.04 48.04 -38.06
C LEU A 409 14.46 49.34 -38.64
N GLN A 410 15.29 50.14 -39.31
CA GLN A 410 14.89 51.42 -39.91
C GLN A 410 13.82 51.24 -40.99
N SER A 411 13.95 50.20 -41.81
CA SER A 411 12.95 49.86 -42.83
C SER A 411 11.56 49.57 -42.26
N LYS A 412 11.47 49.24 -40.96
CA LYS A 412 10.22 48.91 -40.27
C LYS A 412 9.65 50.07 -39.44
N ARG A 413 10.27 51.26 -39.42
CA ARG A 413 9.77 52.46 -38.70
C ARG A 413 8.34 52.83 -39.10
N GLU A 414 8.01 52.73 -40.40
CA GLU A 414 6.67 53.03 -40.90
C GLU A 414 5.60 52.11 -40.29
N HIS A 415 5.96 50.89 -39.88
CA HIS A 415 5.05 49.98 -39.18
C HIS A 415 4.73 50.46 -37.76
N VAL A 416 5.69 51.09 -37.06
CA VAL A 416 5.47 51.69 -35.74
C VAL A 416 4.48 52.85 -35.86
N LEU A 417 4.68 53.74 -36.84
CA LEU A 417 3.78 54.87 -37.11
C LEU A 417 2.36 54.44 -37.55
N LYS A 418 2.22 53.21 -38.07
CA LYS A 418 0.94 52.62 -38.46
C LYS A 418 0.21 51.89 -37.31
N MET A 419 0.83 51.73 -36.14
CA MET A 419 0.21 51.08 -35.00
C MET A 419 -1.05 51.82 -34.55
N HIS A 420 -2.08 51.07 -34.17
CA HIS A 420 -3.38 51.63 -33.83
C HIS A 420 -3.27 52.60 -32.65
N HIS A 421 -2.54 52.24 -31.57
CA HIS A 421 -2.42 53.16 -30.43
C HIS A 421 -1.62 54.41 -30.75
N VAL A 422 -0.50 54.31 -31.46
CA VAL A 422 0.29 55.47 -31.93
C VAL A 422 -0.58 56.47 -32.69
N ARG A 423 -1.41 55.97 -33.61
CA ARG A 423 -2.35 56.80 -34.38
C ARG A 423 -3.48 57.38 -33.52
N SER A 424 -4.01 56.61 -32.59
CA SER A 424 -5.12 57.04 -31.73
C SER A 424 -4.69 58.02 -30.63
N SER A 425 -3.45 57.91 -30.14
CA SER A 425 -2.87 58.84 -29.17
C SER A 425 -2.24 60.07 -29.81
N LEU A 426 -2.18 60.11 -31.16
CA LEU A 426 -1.51 61.15 -31.94
C LEU A 426 -0.07 61.37 -31.48
N PHE A 427 0.60 60.31 -31.03
CA PHE A 427 1.98 60.38 -30.58
C PHE A 427 2.90 60.55 -31.78
N ASP A 428 3.67 61.65 -31.80
CA ASP A 428 4.55 62.00 -32.91
C ASP A 428 5.99 61.58 -32.56
N PHE A 429 6.49 60.55 -33.23
CA PHE A 429 7.86 60.07 -33.01
C PHE A 429 8.86 60.98 -33.71
N THR A 430 9.86 61.43 -32.96
CA THR A 430 11.03 62.11 -33.53
C THR A 430 12.02 61.10 -34.11
N GLU A 431 12.83 61.55 -35.07
CA GLU A 431 13.95 60.78 -35.62
C GLU A 431 14.98 60.38 -34.56
N GLU A 432 15.15 61.22 -33.54
CA GLU A 432 16.05 60.97 -32.42
C GLU A 432 15.54 59.83 -31.53
N GLU A 433 14.24 59.81 -31.19
CA GLU A 433 13.62 58.72 -30.42
C GLU A 433 13.68 57.38 -31.17
N PHE A 434 13.41 57.34 -32.47
CA PHE A 434 13.58 56.13 -33.27
C PHE A 434 15.03 55.63 -33.22
N SER A 435 15.98 56.53 -33.44
CA SER A 435 17.41 56.19 -33.46
C SER A 435 17.89 55.72 -32.08
N GLN A 436 17.39 56.30 -30.99
CA GLN A 436 17.72 55.87 -29.62
C GLN A 436 17.14 54.48 -29.31
N LEU A 437 15.88 54.21 -29.68
CA LEU A 437 15.25 52.90 -29.48
C LEU A 437 15.93 51.78 -30.29
N GLU A 438 16.29 52.06 -31.55
CA GLU A 438 17.02 51.13 -32.40
C GLU A 438 18.41 50.83 -31.84
N ASN A 439 19.12 51.84 -31.36
CA ASN A 439 20.41 51.66 -30.70
C ASN A 439 20.29 50.87 -29.40
N LEU A 440 19.28 51.15 -28.57
CA LEU A 440 19.00 50.37 -27.35
C LEU A 440 18.66 48.91 -27.68
N CYS A 441 17.96 48.68 -28.80
CA CYS A 441 17.71 47.35 -29.33
C CYS A 441 19.04 46.66 -29.75
N LEU A 442 19.86 47.27 -30.61
CA LEU A 442 21.11 46.67 -31.08
C LEU A 442 22.20 46.55 -30.00
N GLN A 443 22.08 47.28 -28.89
CA GLN A 443 22.92 47.10 -27.70
C GLN A 443 22.39 46.02 -26.75
N GLY A 444 21.24 45.40 -27.04
CA GLY A 444 20.58 44.43 -26.17
C GLY A 444 20.14 45.02 -24.82
N LYS A 445 19.92 46.34 -24.75
CA LYS A 445 19.54 47.07 -23.51
C LYS A 445 18.09 47.52 -23.49
N LEU A 446 17.32 47.22 -24.53
CA LEU A 446 15.92 47.60 -24.62
C LEU A 446 15.06 46.86 -23.57
N SER A 447 14.56 47.60 -22.58
CA SER A 447 13.53 47.19 -21.63
C SER A 447 12.28 48.07 -21.77
N ARG A 448 11.19 47.70 -21.08
CA ARG A 448 10.00 48.56 -21.03
C ARG A 448 10.31 49.92 -20.39
N GLU A 449 11.17 49.94 -19.37
CA GLU A 449 11.58 51.17 -18.69
C GLU A 449 12.38 52.05 -19.66
N THR A 450 13.35 51.49 -20.38
CA THR A 450 14.13 52.28 -21.34
C THR A 450 13.28 52.82 -22.48
N VAL A 451 12.22 52.10 -22.89
CA VAL A 451 11.26 52.60 -23.89
C VAL A 451 10.47 53.79 -23.35
N ALA A 452 9.93 53.68 -22.13
CA ALA A 452 9.21 54.77 -21.47
C ALA A 452 10.12 56.00 -21.27
N ASP A 453 11.38 55.78 -20.85
CA ASP A 453 12.38 56.82 -20.65
C ASP A 453 12.76 57.52 -21.96
N THR A 454 12.82 56.77 -23.07
CA THR A 454 13.18 57.31 -24.40
C THR A 454 12.02 58.10 -25.02
N LEU A 455 10.79 57.59 -24.89
CA LEU A 455 9.60 58.23 -25.46
C LEU A 455 9.06 59.37 -24.60
N HIS A 456 9.53 59.50 -23.36
CA HIS A 456 8.97 60.42 -22.35
C HIS A 456 7.44 60.34 -22.23
N SER A 457 6.89 59.16 -22.50
CA SER A 457 5.46 58.89 -22.59
C SER A 457 4.92 58.51 -21.22
N TYR A 458 3.77 59.09 -20.82
CA TYR A 458 3.00 58.59 -19.68
C TYR A 458 2.02 57.47 -20.10
N ASP A 459 2.05 57.05 -21.37
CA ASP A 459 1.16 56.04 -21.93
C ASP A 459 1.78 54.65 -21.85
N VAL A 460 1.48 54.01 -20.73
CA VAL A 460 1.83 52.63 -20.36
C VAL A 460 1.48 51.61 -21.47
N LYS A 461 0.45 51.86 -22.29
CA LYS A 461 0.04 50.98 -23.39
C LYS A 461 0.89 51.21 -24.64
N LEU A 462 1.18 52.47 -24.97
CA LEU A 462 2.07 52.84 -26.07
C LEU A 462 3.46 52.21 -25.85
N ASP A 463 4.04 52.39 -24.66
CA ASP A 463 5.37 51.85 -24.32
C ASP A 463 5.40 50.33 -24.48
N LEU A 464 4.32 49.65 -24.06
CA LEU A 464 4.20 48.20 -24.18
C LEU A 464 4.10 47.74 -25.63
N GLU A 465 3.39 48.48 -26.49
CA GLU A 465 3.24 48.15 -27.91
C GLU A 465 4.56 48.33 -28.67
N VAL A 466 5.27 49.44 -28.41
CA VAL A 466 6.60 49.72 -28.96
C VAL A 466 7.62 48.69 -28.48
N PHE A 467 7.65 48.39 -27.18
CA PHE A 467 8.51 47.33 -26.63
C PHE A 467 8.22 45.95 -27.26
N ARG A 468 6.95 45.61 -27.50
CA ARG A 468 6.57 44.35 -28.16
C ARG A 468 7.02 44.30 -29.62
N PHE A 469 6.99 45.43 -30.33
CA PHE A 469 7.46 45.51 -31.70
C PHE A 469 8.96 45.21 -31.82
N TYR A 470 9.80 45.88 -31.04
CA TYR A 470 11.24 45.60 -31.06
C TYR A 470 11.56 44.21 -30.50
N ASN A 471 10.76 43.66 -29.57
CA ASN A 471 10.92 42.26 -29.18
C ASN A 471 10.57 41.27 -30.30
N ARG A 472 9.68 41.64 -31.21
CA ARG A 472 9.34 40.82 -32.38
C ARG A 472 10.51 40.70 -33.33
N PHE A 473 11.35 41.74 -33.44
CA PHE A 473 12.59 41.69 -34.21
C PHE A 473 13.52 40.58 -33.70
N TYR A 474 13.78 40.50 -32.38
CA TYR A 474 14.55 39.38 -31.82
C TYR A 474 13.89 38.03 -32.08
N ALA A 475 12.56 37.95 -32.03
CA ALA A 475 11.84 36.72 -32.30
C ALA A 475 11.96 36.25 -33.75
N ASP A 476 12.03 37.18 -34.70
CA ASP A 476 12.23 36.87 -36.11
C ASP A 476 13.67 36.38 -36.37
N LEU A 477 14.68 37.07 -35.82
CA LEU A 477 16.07 36.58 -35.84
C LEU A 477 16.22 35.19 -35.20
N ALA A 478 15.55 34.97 -34.07
CA ALA A 478 15.59 33.69 -33.35
C ALA A 478 14.99 32.51 -34.14
N LYS A 479 14.04 32.75 -35.04
CA LYS A 479 13.47 31.70 -35.91
C LYS A 479 14.46 31.25 -36.97
N GLU A 480 15.30 32.15 -37.45
CA GLU A 480 16.30 31.88 -38.49
C GLU A 480 17.60 31.31 -37.91
N ASP A 481 17.83 31.50 -36.60
CA ASP A 481 18.99 30.98 -35.91
C ASP A 481 18.96 29.44 -35.75
N LYS A 482 19.82 28.76 -36.50
CA LYS A 482 19.98 27.29 -36.46
C LYS A 482 20.29 26.74 -35.06
N ARG A 483 20.88 27.56 -34.17
CA ARG A 483 21.22 27.19 -32.79
C ARG A 483 19.99 27.14 -31.88
N THR A 484 18.84 27.70 -32.28
CA THR A 484 17.58 27.66 -31.50
C THR A 484 17.13 26.23 -31.21
N SER A 485 17.34 25.31 -32.16
CA SER A 485 17.04 23.89 -32.01
C SER A 485 17.86 23.17 -30.93
N LYS A 486 19.03 23.71 -30.56
CA LYS A 486 19.98 23.10 -29.61
C LYS A 486 19.67 23.39 -28.14
N PHE A 487 18.74 24.31 -27.85
CA PHE A 487 18.37 24.59 -26.46
C PHE A 487 17.55 23.44 -25.86
N SER A 488 17.94 23.00 -24.68
CA SER A 488 17.17 22.06 -23.86
C SER A 488 16.14 22.79 -23.00
N VAL A 489 15.01 22.14 -22.75
CA VAL A 489 14.02 22.58 -21.77
C VAL A 489 14.47 22.13 -20.38
N GLU A 490 14.54 23.07 -19.44
CA GLU A 490 14.86 22.77 -18.04
C GLU A 490 13.57 22.68 -17.21
N MET A 491 13.66 22.10 -16.00
CA MET A 491 12.50 22.01 -15.10
C MET A 491 11.94 23.38 -14.71
N SER A 492 12.81 24.37 -14.50
CA SER A 492 12.43 25.76 -14.23
C SER A 492 11.65 26.39 -15.38
N ASP A 493 11.80 25.89 -16.61
CA ASP A 493 11.01 26.34 -17.76
C ASP A 493 9.63 25.69 -17.80
N LYS A 494 9.54 24.40 -17.44
CA LYS A 494 8.26 23.70 -17.33
C LYS A 494 7.35 24.37 -16.31
N GLU A 495 7.85 24.65 -15.11
CA GLU A 495 7.06 25.23 -14.00
C GLU A 495 6.44 26.61 -14.31
N LYS A 496 6.88 27.30 -15.36
CA LYS A 496 6.30 28.57 -15.82
C LYS A 496 4.96 28.40 -16.54
N PHE A 497 4.63 27.20 -17.04
CA PHE A 497 3.39 26.95 -17.78
C PHE A 497 2.27 26.43 -16.86
N PRO A 498 1.03 26.94 -16.99
CA PRO A 498 -0.09 26.43 -16.21
C PRO A 498 -0.49 25.02 -16.66
N TYR A 499 -0.94 24.19 -15.70
CA TYR A 499 -1.45 22.83 -15.91
C TYR A 499 -2.62 22.81 -16.92
N HIS A 500 -2.32 22.50 -18.18
CA HIS A 500 -3.27 22.57 -19.29
C HIS A 500 -2.81 21.71 -20.48
N TYR A 501 -3.75 21.02 -21.15
CA TYR A 501 -3.48 20.13 -22.30
C TYR A 501 -2.77 20.82 -23.47
N LEU A 502 -2.93 22.14 -23.61
CA LEU A 502 -2.20 22.92 -24.63
C LEU A 502 -0.71 23.10 -24.31
N ASN A 503 -0.30 22.94 -23.05
CA ASN A 503 1.07 23.15 -22.60
C ASN A 503 1.80 21.85 -22.32
N TYR A 504 1.09 20.80 -21.92
CA TYR A 504 1.65 19.52 -21.50
C TYR A 504 1.02 18.35 -22.26
N GLN A 505 1.81 17.30 -22.46
CA GLN A 505 1.35 16.02 -22.98
C GLN A 505 1.01 15.09 -21.81
N PHE A 506 -0.28 14.83 -21.64
CA PHE A 506 -0.86 13.91 -20.66
C PHE A 506 -0.77 12.46 -21.11
N ALA A 507 -0.96 12.21 -22.41
CA ALA A 507 -0.54 10.96 -23.03
C ALA A 507 0.83 11.20 -23.68
N ASN A 508 1.86 10.53 -23.16
CA ASN A 508 3.25 10.66 -23.58
C ASN A 508 3.85 9.26 -23.89
N GLU A 509 4.47 9.12 -25.06
CA GLU A 509 5.20 7.92 -25.51
C GLU A 509 6.25 7.45 -24.52
N GLY A 510 7.04 8.38 -23.98
CA GLY A 510 8.11 8.08 -23.03
C GLY A 510 7.58 7.52 -21.71
N HIS A 511 6.45 8.07 -21.25
CA HIS A 511 5.75 7.58 -20.06
C HIS A 511 5.13 6.20 -20.30
N ILE A 512 4.33 6.05 -21.36
CA ILE A 512 3.68 4.77 -21.71
C ILE A 512 4.71 3.66 -21.90
N SER A 513 5.82 3.94 -22.57
CA SER A 513 6.90 2.95 -22.77
C SER A 513 7.57 2.55 -21.45
N THR A 514 7.60 3.45 -20.48
CA THR A 514 8.10 3.15 -19.13
C THR A 514 7.16 2.21 -18.38
N VAL A 515 5.85 2.49 -18.45
CA VAL A 515 4.80 1.63 -17.87
C VAL A 515 4.84 0.26 -18.53
N LEU A 516 4.85 0.18 -19.87
CA LEU A 516 4.88 -1.07 -20.62
C LEU A 516 6.13 -1.91 -20.35
N GLN A 517 7.31 -1.28 -20.27
CA GLN A 517 8.53 -1.98 -19.89
C GLN A 517 8.37 -2.65 -18.51
N THR A 518 7.77 -1.94 -17.56
CA THR A 518 7.52 -2.44 -16.20
C THR A 518 6.46 -3.54 -16.22
N LEU A 519 5.37 -3.35 -16.95
CA LEU A 519 4.28 -4.30 -17.10
C LEU A 519 4.77 -5.62 -17.72
N PHE A 520 5.50 -5.56 -18.84
CA PHE A 520 6.08 -6.76 -19.47
C PHE A 520 7.06 -7.46 -18.53
N SER A 521 7.84 -6.73 -17.73
CA SER A 521 8.70 -7.35 -16.73
C SER A 521 7.93 -8.02 -15.59
N LYS A 522 6.61 -7.77 -15.46
CA LYS A 522 5.77 -8.22 -14.36
C LYS A 522 4.82 -9.35 -14.73
N ILE A 523 4.18 -9.27 -15.90
CA ILE A 523 3.22 -10.26 -16.43
C ILE A 523 3.83 -11.66 -16.38
N LYS A 524 3.09 -12.61 -15.80
CA LYS A 524 3.42 -14.03 -15.86
C LYS A 524 2.69 -14.69 -17.02
N GLU A 525 3.20 -15.83 -17.47
CA GLU A 525 2.59 -16.61 -18.54
C GLU A 525 1.15 -17.07 -18.20
N GLU A 526 0.88 -17.40 -16.93
CA GLU A 526 -0.45 -17.81 -16.43
C GLU A 526 -1.51 -16.69 -16.49
N ASP A 527 -1.09 -15.42 -16.43
CA ASP A 527 -2.00 -14.26 -16.44
C ASP A 527 -2.47 -13.90 -17.86
N ILE A 528 -1.69 -14.28 -18.89
CA ILE A 528 -1.89 -13.86 -20.28
C ILE A 528 -3.31 -14.18 -20.80
N PRO A 529 -3.87 -15.40 -20.63
CA PRO A 529 -5.21 -15.71 -21.10
C PRO A 529 -6.29 -14.82 -20.47
N ASN A 530 -6.17 -14.51 -19.18
CA ASN A 530 -7.10 -13.63 -18.48
C ASN A 530 -6.99 -12.20 -19.00
N ILE A 531 -5.77 -11.68 -19.17
CA ILE A 531 -5.53 -10.34 -19.72
C ILE A 531 -6.09 -10.23 -21.15
N LEU A 532 -5.88 -11.25 -22.00
CA LEU A 532 -6.44 -11.28 -23.36
C LEU A 532 -7.97 -11.26 -23.33
N ASN A 533 -8.58 -12.10 -22.48
CA ASN A 533 -10.03 -12.13 -22.31
C ASN A 533 -10.57 -10.78 -21.82
N THR A 534 -9.89 -10.15 -20.88
CA THR A 534 -10.21 -8.82 -20.37
C THR A 534 -10.20 -7.79 -21.49
N TYR A 535 -9.12 -7.71 -22.28
CA TYR A 535 -9.06 -6.76 -23.39
C TYR A 535 -10.07 -7.02 -24.50
N GLN A 536 -10.36 -8.29 -24.79
CA GLN A 536 -11.36 -8.67 -25.79
C GLN A 536 -12.77 -8.29 -25.38
N ARG A 537 -13.10 -8.43 -24.09
CA ARG A 537 -14.44 -8.11 -23.55
C ARG A 537 -14.60 -6.64 -23.20
N PHE A 538 -13.53 -6.00 -22.74
CA PHE A 538 -13.53 -4.68 -22.12
C PHE A 538 -12.39 -3.81 -22.70
N PRO A 539 -12.46 -3.46 -24.00
CA PRO A 539 -11.37 -2.81 -24.71
C PRO A 539 -11.02 -1.41 -24.16
N GLU A 540 -11.94 -0.75 -23.46
CA GLU A 540 -11.72 0.57 -22.86
C GLU A 540 -10.65 0.57 -21.76
N ILE A 541 -10.32 -0.58 -21.16
CA ILE A 541 -9.24 -0.68 -20.16
C ILE A 541 -7.88 -0.32 -20.76
N ALA A 542 -7.69 -0.54 -22.06
CA ALA A 542 -6.48 -0.11 -22.77
C ALA A 542 -6.31 1.41 -22.71
N SER A 543 -7.42 2.17 -22.69
CA SER A 543 -7.40 3.63 -22.59
C SER A 543 -6.94 4.15 -21.23
N LEU A 544 -6.76 3.29 -20.22
CA LEU A 544 -6.24 3.70 -18.91
C LEU A 544 -4.72 3.71 -18.84
N LEU A 545 -4.06 3.00 -19.76
CA LEU A 545 -2.60 2.83 -19.76
C LEU A 545 -1.83 4.15 -19.62
N PRO A 546 -2.22 5.27 -20.28
CA PRO A 546 -1.49 6.54 -20.15
C PRO A 546 -1.61 7.23 -18.78
N LEU A 547 -2.49 6.74 -17.90
CA LEU A 547 -2.72 7.30 -16.56
C LEU A 547 -1.96 6.55 -15.46
N VAL A 548 -1.40 5.37 -15.79
CA VAL A 548 -0.74 4.48 -14.84
C VAL A 548 0.51 5.14 -14.25
N ASP A 549 0.73 4.98 -12.94
CA ASP A 549 1.84 5.59 -12.19
C ASP A 549 1.84 7.14 -12.13
N LEU A 550 0.86 7.84 -12.72
CA LEU A 550 0.69 9.29 -12.54
C LEU A 550 0.08 9.67 -11.18
N VAL A 551 -0.56 8.71 -10.50
CA VAL A 551 -1.16 8.85 -9.17
C VAL A 551 -0.80 7.62 -8.32
N PRO A 552 -0.43 7.77 -7.03
CA PRO A 552 0.03 6.65 -6.21
C PRO A 552 -0.94 5.46 -6.12
N SER A 553 -2.25 5.70 -6.06
CA SER A 553 -3.26 4.64 -6.00
C SER A 553 -3.46 3.87 -7.30
N PHE A 554 -2.96 4.38 -8.44
CA PHE A 554 -3.14 3.77 -9.76
C PHE A 554 -1.79 3.36 -10.34
N SER A 555 -1.11 2.45 -9.64
CA SER A 555 0.21 1.97 -10.00
C SER A 555 0.20 0.92 -11.13
N THR A 556 1.36 0.62 -11.71
CA THR A 556 1.53 -0.50 -12.66
C THR A 556 1.04 -1.84 -12.07
N ASP A 557 1.22 -2.07 -10.76
CA ASP A 557 0.73 -3.29 -10.10
C ASP A 557 -0.79 -3.33 -10.03
N THR A 558 -1.41 -2.22 -9.63
CA THR A 558 -2.87 -2.07 -9.61
C THR A 558 -3.46 -2.23 -11.01
N TYR A 559 -2.81 -1.67 -12.04
CA TYR A 559 -3.25 -1.83 -13.42
C TYR A 559 -3.15 -3.29 -13.88
N LEU A 560 -2.08 -4.00 -13.52
CA LEU A 560 -1.97 -5.43 -13.81
C LEU A 560 -3.10 -6.24 -13.15
N SER A 561 -3.41 -5.99 -11.88
CA SER A 561 -4.54 -6.64 -11.18
C SER A 561 -5.89 -6.30 -11.83
N ILE A 562 -6.07 -5.06 -12.31
CA ILE A 562 -7.25 -4.72 -13.11
C ILE A 562 -7.28 -5.58 -14.37
N LEU A 563 -6.18 -5.69 -15.11
CA LEU A 563 -6.15 -6.50 -16.34
C LEU A 563 -6.47 -7.98 -16.11
N THR A 564 -6.07 -8.56 -14.97
CA THR A 564 -6.35 -9.96 -14.66
C THR A 564 -7.78 -10.17 -14.17
N ASP A 565 -8.29 -9.27 -13.34
CA ASP A 565 -9.49 -9.52 -12.52
C ASP A 565 -10.72 -8.72 -12.99
N TYR A 566 -10.58 -7.89 -14.02
CA TYR A 566 -11.66 -7.00 -14.46
C TYR A 566 -12.99 -7.69 -14.75
N PRO A 567 -13.07 -8.89 -15.35
CA PRO A 567 -14.35 -9.55 -15.57
C PRO A 567 -15.18 -9.71 -14.29
N GLU A 568 -14.52 -9.98 -13.17
CA GLU A 568 -15.17 -10.10 -11.86
C GLU A 568 -15.49 -8.74 -11.26
N ILE A 569 -14.57 -7.77 -11.37
CA ILE A 569 -14.81 -6.38 -10.96
C ILE A 569 -16.04 -5.83 -11.69
N TYR A 570 -16.13 -6.03 -13.00
CA TYR A 570 -17.25 -5.65 -13.85
C TYR A 570 -18.55 -6.27 -13.35
N GLN A 571 -18.57 -7.59 -13.15
CA GLN A 571 -19.77 -8.29 -12.67
C GLN A 571 -20.28 -7.71 -11.35
N ARG A 572 -19.37 -7.35 -10.44
CA ARG A 572 -19.70 -6.72 -9.15
C ARG A 572 -20.20 -5.28 -9.30
N LEU A 573 -19.57 -4.48 -10.15
CA LEU A 573 -19.98 -3.10 -10.41
C LEU A 573 -21.33 -3.01 -11.11
N THR A 574 -21.62 -3.96 -12.01
CA THR A 574 -22.86 -3.99 -12.81
C THR A 574 -23.86 -5.04 -12.33
N SER A 575 -23.85 -5.36 -11.03
CA SER A 575 -24.81 -6.32 -10.46
C SER A 575 -26.26 -5.82 -10.53
N ASP A 576 -26.45 -4.50 -10.53
CA ASP A 576 -27.73 -3.83 -10.75
C ASP A 576 -27.95 -3.57 -12.26
N SER A 577 -29.19 -3.75 -12.74
CA SER A 577 -29.57 -3.54 -14.14
C SER A 577 -29.38 -2.08 -14.60
N SER A 578 -29.52 -1.11 -13.70
CA SER A 578 -29.29 0.32 -13.97
C SER A 578 -27.80 0.63 -14.18
N ALA A 579 -26.94 0.04 -13.34
CA ALA A 579 -25.49 0.15 -13.45
C ALA A 579 -24.98 -0.44 -14.77
N LYS A 580 -25.50 -1.62 -15.14
CA LYS A 580 -25.18 -2.26 -16.41
C LYS A 580 -25.55 -1.41 -17.62
N TYR A 581 -26.75 -0.83 -17.62
CA TYR A 581 -27.20 0.07 -18.69
C TYR A 581 -26.29 1.31 -18.83
N LEU A 582 -25.85 1.91 -17.73
CA LEU A 582 -24.96 3.07 -17.76
C LEU A 582 -23.59 2.71 -18.35
N TYR A 583 -23.06 1.55 -17.98
CA TYR A 583 -21.82 1.04 -18.54
C TYR A 583 -21.93 0.78 -20.05
N ASP A 584 -22.94 0.04 -20.50
CA ASP A 584 -23.10 -0.34 -21.91
C ASP A 584 -23.22 0.89 -22.84
N ASN A 585 -23.74 2.01 -22.33
CA ASN A 585 -23.84 3.27 -23.08
C ASN A 585 -22.55 4.11 -23.07
N ASN A 586 -21.75 4.05 -22.01
CA ASN A 586 -20.50 4.81 -21.92
C ASN A 586 -19.45 4.11 -21.02
N PRO A 587 -18.80 3.04 -21.52
CA PRO A 587 -17.99 2.15 -20.69
C PRO A 587 -16.82 2.87 -20.02
N LEU A 588 -16.09 3.69 -20.79
CA LEU A 588 -14.94 4.42 -20.28
C LEU A 588 -15.34 5.46 -19.23
N LEU A 589 -16.40 6.23 -19.47
CA LEU A 589 -16.86 7.23 -18.49
C LEU A 589 -17.37 6.56 -17.22
N TYR A 590 -18.10 5.45 -17.36
CA TYR A 590 -18.60 4.68 -16.23
C TYR A 590 -17.45 4.12 -15.39
N LEU A 591 -16.49 3.44 -16.04
CA LEU A 591 -15.32 2.91 -15.37
C LEU A 591 -14.56 4.02 -14.64
N ILE A 592 -14.35 5.16 -15.30
CA ILE A 592 -13.64 6.29 -14.69
C ILE A 592 -14.39 6.85 -13.48
N GLY A 593 -15.71 6.99 -13.58
CA GLY A 593 -16.56 7.42 -12.47
C GLY A 593 -16.51 6.49 -11.25
N HIS A 594 -16.21 5.21 -11.47
CA HIS A 594 -16.12 4.17 -10.43
C HIS A 594 -14.67 3.75 -10.14
N MET A 595 -13.65 4.49 -10.59
CA MET A 595 -12.24 4.09 -10.42
C MET A 595 -11.83 3.83 -8.98
N LYS A 596 -12.44 4.54 -8.02
CA LYS A 596 -12.19 4.31 -6.59
C LYS A 596 -12.53 2.87 -6.20
N GLN A 597 -13.70 2.40 -6.65
CA GLN A 597 -14.19 1.06 -6.39
C GLN A 597 -13.38 0.05 -7.21
N VAL A 598 -13.10 0.32 -8.48
CA VAL A 598 -12.27 -0.54 -9.34
C VAL A 598 -10.89 -0.76 -8.72
N ILE A 599 -10.20 0.29 -8.26
CA ILE A 599 -8.88 0.21 -7.64
C ILE A 599 -8.95 -0.52 -6.30
N SER A 600 -9.95 -0.20 -5.45
CA SER A 600 -10.12 -0.87 -4.17
C SER A 600 -10.37 -2.36 -4.36
N MET A 601 -11.19 -2.72 -5.34
CA MET A 601 -11.45 -4.11 -5.71
C MET A 601 -10.18 -4.74 -6.28
N ALA A 602 -9.53 -4.16 -7.29
CA ALA A 602 -8.30 -4.73 -7.86
C ALA A 602 -7.18 -4.92 -6.82
N ASN A 603 -7.07 -4.02 -5.84
CA ASN A 603 -6.08 -4.16 -4.76
C ASN A 603 -6.50 -5.19 -3.70
N GLY A 604 -7.80 -5.41 -3.46
CA GLY A 604 -8.37 -6.32 -2.46
C GLY A 604 -8.95 -7.64 -3.00
N LEU A 605 -8.91 -7.87 -4.31
CA LEU A 605 -9.44 -9.05 -4.99
C LEU A 605 -8.35 -10.07 -5.34
N LYS A 606 -7.16 -9.97 -4.74
CA LYS A 606 -6.17 -11.05 -4.82
C LYS A 606 -6.89 -12.35 -4.49
N GLU A 607 -6.81 -13.33 -5.39
CA GLU A 607 -7.52 -14.62 -5.28
C GLU A 607 -7.38 -15.25 -3.89
N GLU A 608 -6.21 -15.07 -3.28
CA GLU A 608 -5.88 -15.48 -1.91
C GLU A 608 -6.86 -14.89 -0.86
N GLU A 609 -7.24 -13.62 -0.93
CA GLU A 609 -8.05 -12.95 0.10
C GLU A 609 -9.56 -13.29 0.05
N LYS A 610 -10.08 -13.68 -1.12
CA LYS A 610 -11.52 -14.01 -1.30
C LYS A 610 -11.94 -15.26 -0.51
N GLU A 611 -11.04 -16.23 -0.38
CA GLU A 611 -11.26 -17.44 0.43
C GLU A 611 -10.92 -17.22 1.91
N LEU A 612 -10.04 -16.26 2.21
CA LEU A 612 -9.54 -16.03 3.57
C LEU A 612 -10.55 -15.31 4.46
N TYR A 613 -11.27 -14.29 3.98
CA TYR A 613 -12.23 -13.60 4.85
C TYR A 613 -13.36 -14.52 5.34
N PRO A 614 -13.99 -15.36 4.48
CA PRO A 614 -14.97 -16.33 4.95
C PRO A 614 -14.37 -17.40 5.87
N LEU A 615 -13.11 -17.79 5.66
CA LEU A 615 -12.41 -18.71 6.56
C LEU A 615 -12.16 -18.10 7.95
N ILE A 616 -11.76 -16.81 8.02
CA ILE A 616 -11.41 -16.13 9.27
C ILE A 616 -12.66 -15.71 10.03
N LEU A 617 -13.61 -15.07 9.33
CA LEU A 617 -14.78 -14.42 9.92
C LEU A 617 -16.05 -15.29 9.86
N GLY A 618 -16.07 -16.32 9.02
CA GLY A 618 -17.26 -17.13 8.74
C GLY A 618 -18.15 -16.52 7.64
N ASP A 619 -18.74 -17.38 6.81
CA ASP A 619 -19.60 -16.99 5.67
C ASP A 619 -20.73 -16.04 6.08
N ARG A 620 -21.36 -16.33 7.23
CA ARG A 620 -22.48 -15.54 7.75
C ARG A 620 -22.07 -14.10 8.06
N VAL A 621 -20.89 -13.90 8.65
CA VAL A 621 -20.39 -12.58 8.97
C VAL A 621 -20.01 -11.85 7.69
N VAL A 622 -19.26 -12.50 6.79
CA VAL A 622 -18.84 -11.91 5.51
C VAL A 622 -20.05 -11.47 4.68
N SER A 623 -21.09 -12.30 4.60
CA SER A 623 -22.32 -11.97 3.85
C SER A 623 -23.11 -10.80 4.44
N SER A 624 -22.88 -10.47 5.72
CA SER A 624 -23.58 -9.40 6.44
C SER A 624 -22.78 -8.09 6.50
N LEU A 625 -21.56 -8.07 5.96
CA LEU A 625 -20.64 -6.93 6.03
C LEU A 625 -20.31 -6.39 4.63
N PRO A 626 -20.00 -5.09 4.50
CA PRO A 626 -19.56 -4.51 3.23
C PRO A 626 -18.21 -5.09 2.81
N SER A 627 -18.14 -5.56 1.56
CA SER A 627 -16.95 -6.24 1.02
C SER A 627 -15.68 -5.40 1.09
N GLU A 628 -15.81 -4.08 0.90
CA GLU A 628 -14.72 -3.10 0.92
C GLU A 628 -14.12 -2.86 2.31
N LEU A 629 -14.80 -3.31 3.38
CA LEU A 629 -14.34 -3.16 4.77
C LEU A 629 -13.92 -4.48 5.41
N LEU A 630 -14.00 -5.62 4.71
CA LEU A 630 -13.70 -6.94 5.30
C LEU A 630 -12.29 -7.03 5.91
N SER A 631 -11.29 -6.41 5.27
CA SER A 631 -9.94 -6.28 5.84
C SER A 631 -9.96 -5.55 7.20
N ASP A 632 -10.72 -4.46 7.32
CA ASP A 632 -10.75 -3.67 8.55
C ASP A 632 -11.55 -4.36 9.66
N TYR A 633 -12.63 -5.07 9.32
CA TYR A 633 -13.32 -5.95 10.27
C TYR A 633 -12.42 -7.09 10.75
N THR A 634 -11.59 -7.65 9.87
CA THR A 634 -10.61 -8.68 10.22
C THR A 634 -9.56 -8.15 11.20
N LYS A 635 -9.09 -6.91 11.03
CA LYS A 635 -8.19 -6.27 12.00
C LYS A 635 -8.85 -6.11 13.37
N VAL A 636 -10.10 -5.64 13.42
CA VAL A 636 -10.86 -5.51 14.67
C VAL A 636 -11.07 -6.87 15.33
N TYR A 637 -11.30 -7.91 14.53
CA TYR A 637 -11.42 -9.28 15.03
C TYR A 637 -10.14 -9.75 15.73
N ILE A 638 -8.98 -9.56 15.08
CA ILE A 638 -7.67 -9.93 15.63
C ILE A 638 -7.37 -9.10 16.89
N GLU A 639 -7.60 -7.79 16.86
CA GLU A 639 -7.43 -6.92 18.03
C GLU A 639 -8.32 -7.36 19.20
N SER A 640 -9.56 -7.76 18.92
CA SER A 640 -10.46 -8.34 19.91
C SER A 640 -9.85 -9.62 20.48
N MET A 641 -9.40 -10.57 19.65
CA MET A 641 -8.78 -11.82 20.13
C MET A 641 -7.59 -11.59 21.07
N LEU A 642 -6.72 -10.63 20.76
CA LEU A 642 -5.52 -10.29 21.54
C LEU A 642 -5.82 -9.58 22.88
N ARG A 643 -7.07 -9.17 23.13
CA ARG A 643 -7.48 -8.58 24.41
C ARG A 643 -7.59 -9.65 25.50
N GLU A 644 -6.65 -9.64 26.44
CA GLU A 644 -6.63 -10.58 27.59
C GLU A 644 -7.63 -10.20 28.68
N LYS A 645 -7.68 -8.91 29.04
CA LYS A 645 -8.40 -8.42 30.23
C LYS A 645 -9.42 -7.34 29.95
N SER A 646 -10.40 -7.27 30.84
CA SER A 646 -11.46 -6.27 30.89
C SER A 646 -11.44 -5.56 32.24
N SER A 647 -11.88 -4.31 32.27
CA SER A 647 -12.25 -3.62 33.50
C SER A 647 -13.76 -3.72 33.77
N ILE A 648 -14.53 -4.34 32.89
CA ILE A 648 -15.96 -4.62 33.10
C ILE A 648 -16.13 -6.06 33.62
N PRO A 649 -16.92 -6.28 34.70
CA PRO A 649 -17.29 -7.62 35.16
C PRO A 649 -17.85 -8.48 34.02
N GLN A 650 -17.27 -9.66 33.83
CA GLN A 650 -17.59 -10.63 32.79
C GLN A 650 -18.69 -11.58 33.25
N ILE A 651 -19.92 -11.34 32.81
CA ILE A 651 -21.12 -12.08 33.22
C ILE A 651 -21.78 -12.84 32.06
N SER A 652 -22.54 -13.88 32.43
CA SER A 652 -23.43 -14.63 31.53
C SER A 652 -24.68 -15.13 32.27
N GLY A 653 -25.75 -15.41 31.52
CA GLY A 653 -27.00 -15.91 32.07
C GLY A 653 -28.06 -16.19 31.01
N SER A 654 -29.30 -16.36 31.46
CA SER A 654 -30.38 -16.67 30.54
C SER A 654 -31.74 -16.19 31.05
N VAL A 655 -32.57 -15.68 30.14
CA VAL A 655 -33.92 -15.15 30.41
C VAL A 655 -34.88 -15.76 29.38
N GLY A 656 -35.77 -16.65 29.83
CA GLY A 656 -36.69 -17.35 28.93
C GLY A 656 -35.97 -18.07 27.78
N PRO A 657 -36.34 -17.81 26.50
CA PRO A 657 -35.70 -18.41 25.33
C PRO A 657 -34.35 -17.77 24.97
N TYR A 658 -33.89 -16.77 25.73
CA TYR A 658 -32.69 -16.01 25.42
C TYR A 658 -31.54 -16.33 26.37
N SER A 659 -30.32 -16.36 25.83
CA SER A 659 -29.07 -16.36 26.60
C SER A 659 -28.38 -15.02 26.44
N TYR A 660 -27.72 -14.53 27.49
CA TYR A 660 -26.92 -13.31 27.43
C TYR A 660 -25.51 -13.52 27.95
N SER A 661 -24.55 -12.80 27.39
CA SER A 661 -23.19 -12.75 27.91
C SER A 661 -22.49 -11.46 27.53
N THR A 662 -21.49 -11.08 28.32
CA THR A 662 -20.43 -10.16 27.88
C THR A 662 -19.67 -10.74 26.68
N THR A 663 -18.96 -9.88 25.92
CA THR A 663 -18.39 -10.30 24.63
C THR A 663 -17.32 -11.38 24.74
N THR A 664 -17.39 -12.37 23.85
CA THR A 664 -16.37 -13.41 23.59
C THR A 664 -15.56 -13.07 22.34
N THR A 665 -14.71 -13.99 21.84
CA THR A 665 -14.00 -13.84 20.55
C THR A 665 -14.77 -14.37 19.35
N GLU A 666 -16.09 -14.51 19.44
CA GLU A 666 -16.91 -14.94 18.31
C GLU A 666 -16.88 -13.91 17.16
N PRO A 667 -16.65 -14.35 15.90
CA PRO A 667 -16.75 -13.46 14.75
C PRO A 667 -18.10 -12.76 14.63
N ASP A 668 -19.20 -13.42 15.02
CA ASP A 668 -20.55 -12.85 15.05
C ASP A 668 -20.64 -11.56 15.89
N ASN A 669 -19.73 -11.36 16.86
CA ASN A 669 -19.67 -10.14 17.66
C ASN A 669 -19.28 -8.91 16.82
N LEU A 670 -18.73 -9.10 15.61
CA LEU A 670 -18.52 -8.01 14.66
C LEU A 670 -19.83 -7.43 14.13
N LEU A 671 -20.93 -8.19 14.19
CA LEU A 671 -22.25 -7.79 13.68
C LEU A 671 -23.04 -6.91 14.65
N ILE A 672 -22.43 -6.50 15.78
CA ILE A 672 -23.10 -5.62 16.75
C ILE A 672 -23.55 -4.31 16.09
N GLY A 673 -22.89 -3.83 15.03
CA GLY A 673 -23.34 -2.67 14.26
C GLY A 673 -24.37 -3.06 13.20
N SER A 674 -23.89 -3.73 12.16
CA SER A 674 -24.64 -4.06 10.93
C SER A 674 -25.97 -4.80 11.14
N LYS A 675 -26.11 -5.62 12.20
CA LYS A 675 -27.35 -6.37 12.45
C LYS A 675 -28.47 -5.51 13.05
N PHE A 676 -28.16 -4.32 13.54
CA PHE A 676 -29.08 -3.46 14.28
C PHE A 676 -29.54 -2.29 13.42
N SER A 677 -30.80 -2.29 13.01
CA SER A 677 -31.34 -1.24 12.17
C SER A 677 -31.22 0.12 12.86
N ARG A 678 -30.82 1.15 12.11
CA ARG A 678 -30.58 2.52 12.60
C ARG A 678 -29.40 2.67 13.56
N SER A 679 -28.62 1.62 13.81
CA SER A 679 -27.40 1.79 14.59
C SER A 679 -26.38 2.60 13.82
N CYS A 680 -25.79 3.60 14.48
CA CYS A 680 -24.64 4.32 13.97
C CYS A 680 -23.30 3.69 14.39
N ILE A 681 -23.31 2.60 15.16
CA ILE A 681 -22.15 2.01 15.83
C ILE A 681 -21.61 0.88 14.97
N ASP A 682 -20.91 1.23 13.89
CA ASP A 682 -20.40 0.29 12.88
C ASP A 682 -19.19 0.92 12.15
N LEU A 683 -18.32 0.13 11.51
CA LEU A 683 -17.19 0.66 10.74
C LEU A 683 -17.63 1.47 9.51
N THR A 684 -18.82 1.20 8.97
CA THR A 684 -19.43 1.99 7.89
C THR A 684 -19.76 3.43 8.28
N ASN A 685 -19.86 3.70 9.59
CA ASN A 685 -20.19 5.02 10.11
C ASN A 685 -19.03 5.57 10.94
N VAL A 686 -18.31 6.54 10.36
CA VAL A 686 -17.10 7.14 10.94
C VAL A 686 -17.30 7.60 12.40
N SER A 687 -18.47 8.12 12.75
CA SER A 687 -18.72 8.66 14.10
C SER A 687 -18.98 7.58 15.15
N GLY A 688 -19.62 6.47 14.78
CA GLY A 688 -19.79 5.35 15.70
C GLY A 688 -18.68 4.30 15.64
N ALA A 689 -17.78 4.37 14.67
CA ALA A 689 -16.61 3.48 14.56
C ALA A 689 -15.71 3.46 15.81
N PRO A 690 -15.43 4.58 16.51
CA PRO A 690 -14.68 4.57 17.78
C PRO A 690 -15.39 3.80 18.89
N THR A 691 -16.72 3.93 19.00
CA THR A 691 -17.53 3.17 19.96
C THR A 691 -17.56 1.70 19.57
N TYR A 692 -17.74 1.39 18.28
CA TYR A 692 -17.70 0.03 17.75
C TYR A 692 -16.38 -0.69 18.07
N ARG A 693 -15.25 -0.06 17.72
CA ARG A 693 -13.92 -0.58 18.05
C ARG A 693 -13.73 -0.67 19.55
N GLY A 694 -14.10 0.38 20.28
CA GLY A 694 -14.00 0.44 21.74
C GLY A 694 -14.66 -0.75 22.42
N CYS A 695 -15.92 -1.04 22.09
CA CYS A 695 -16.68 -2.14 22.65
C CYS A 695 -15.99 -3.50 22.48
N LEU A 696 -15.31 -3.73 21.35
CA LEU A 696 -14.69 -5.00 21.03
C LEU A 696 -13.24 -5.09 21.53
N THR A 697 -12.49 -3.99 21.53
CA THR A 697 -11.02 -4.01 21.72
C THR A 697 -10.53 -3.30 22.97
N LYS A 698 -11.29 -2.38 23.57
CA LYS A 698 -10.83 -1.60 24.74
C LYS A 698 -11.28 -2.23 26.06
N PRO A 699 -10.42 -2.25 27.11
CA PRO A 699 -10.72 -2.88 28.39
C PRO A 699 -11.91 -2.26 29.16
N ASN A 700 -12.19 -0.97 29.01
CA ASN A 700 -13.32 -0.28 29.68
C ASN A 700 -14.63 -0.29 28.91
N MET A 701 -14.70 -0.99 27.78
CA MET A 701 -15.92 -1.10 27.01
C MET A 701 -16.15 -2.57 26.66
N ASP A 702 -17.42 -2.93 26.57
CA ASP A 702 -17.87 -4.29 26.33
C ASP A 702 -19.29 -4.22 25.74
N VAL A 703 -19.81 -5.33 25.25
CA VAL A 703 -21.22 -5.45 24.82
C VAL A 703 -21.83 -6.65 25.51
N LEU A 704 -22.98 -6.44 26.14
CA LEU A 704 -23.84 -7.55 26.55
C LEU A 704 -24.65 -7.98 25.32
N ILE A 705 -24.33 -9.15 24.79
CA ILE A 705 -25.00 -9.71 23.61
C ILE A 705 -26.06 -10.69 24.06
N VAL A 706 -27.28 -10.51 23.55
CA VAL A 706 -28.41 -11.41 23.77
C VAL A 706 -28.61 -12.27 22.52
N ARG A 707 -28.61 -13.58 22.70
CA ARG A 707 -28.82 -14.58 21.65
C ARG A 707 -30.06 -15.40 21.90
N ASP A 708 -30.72 -15.80 20.84
CA ASP A 708 -31.74 -16.86 20.90
C ASP A 708 -31.05 -18.21 21.20
N LYS A 709 -31.58 -18.97 22.17
CA LYS A 709 -30.97 -20.24 22.61
C LYS A 709 -31.03 -21.35 21.54
N PHE A 710 -31.95 -21.28 20.60
CA PHE A 710 -32.17 -22.32 19.59
C PHE A 710 -31.41 -22.01 18.30
N THR A 711 -31.44 -20.76 17.86
CA THR A 711 -30.78 -20.36 16.61
C THR A 711 -29.36 -19.83 16.81
N HIS A 712 -28.97 -19.54 18.06
CA HIS A 712 -27.73 -18.87 18.44
C HIS A 712 -27.56 -17.47 17.82
N GLU A 713 -28.60 -16.93 17.19
CA GLU A 713 -28.54 -15.64 16.56
C GLU A 713 -28.55 -14.50 17.57
N ILE A 714 -27.76 -13.45 17.31
CA ILE A 714 -27.89 -12.17 18.04
C ILE A 714 -29.28 -11.58 17.77
N VAL A 715 -30.04 -11.34 18.84
CA VAL A 715 -31.39 -10.77 18.80
C VAL A 715 -31.48 -9.40 19.47
N ALA A 716 -30.62 -9.13 20.45
CA ALA A 716 -30.52 -7.84 21.11
C ALA A 716 -29.10 -7.59 21.65
N ARG A 717 -28.79 -6.34 21.95
CA ARG A 717 -27.54 -5.97 22.63
C ARG A 717 -27.70 -4.76 23.54
N SER A 718 -26.81 -4.64 24.51
CA SER A 718 -26.58 -3.41 25.29
C SER A 718 -25.08 -3.10 25.33
N ILE A 719 -24.72 -1.83 25.16
CA ILE A 719 -23.33 -1.37 25.26
C ILE A 719 -22.99 -1.13 26.72
N LEU A 720 -21.82 -1.62 27.12
CA LEU A 720 -21.28 -1.52 28.46
C LEU A 720 -20.06 -0.61 28.43
N PHE A 721 -19.95 0.27 29.40
CA PHE A 721 -18.73 1.04 29.61
C PHE A 721 -18.51 1.31 31.08
N ARG A 722 -17.25 1.41 31.46
CA ARG A 722 -16.82 1.72 32.83
C ARG A 722 -16.21 3.10 32.90
N THR A 723 -16.71 3.90 33.85
CA THR A 723 -16.15 5.19 34.25
C THR A 723 -15.75 5.08 35.72
N LYS A 724 -14.45 4.97 35.99
CA LYS A 724 -13.85 4.71 37.31
C LYS A 724 -14.58 3.62 38.11
N ASN A 725 -15.37 3.99 39.12
CA ASN A 725 -16.06 3.06 40.01
C ASN A 725 -17.47 2.70 39.55
N THR A 726 -17.89 3.14 38.37
CA THR A 726 -19.25 2.92 37.86
C THR A 726 -19.23 2.15 36.56
N VAL A 727 -20.09 1.14 36.43
CA VAL A 727 -20.36 0.44 35.16
C VAL A 727 -21.75 0.83 34.69
N MET A 728 -21.86 1.26 33.43
CA MET A 728 -23.12 1.70 32.85
C MET A 728 -23.49 0.89 31.62
N PHE A 729 -24.78 0.57 31.55
CA PHE A 729 -25.46 -0.08 30.44
C PHE A 729 -26.21 0.96 29.61
N ALA A 730 -26.04 0.91 28.30
CA ALA A 730 -26.94 1.55 27.36
C ALA A 730 -28.27 0.76 27.26
N PRO A 731 -29.34 1.34 26.66
CA PRO A 731 -30.58 0.63 26.46
C PRO A 731 -30.37 -0.70 25.70
N PHE A 732 -31.14 -1.71 26.07
CA PHE A 732 -31.20 -2.95 25.28
C PHE A 732 -31.98 -2.70 24.00
N TYR A 733 -31.32 -2.77 22.85
CA TYR A 733 -31.99 -2.66 21.55
C TYR A 733 -32.09 -4.03 20.88
N ASP A 734 -33.21 -4.29 20.22
CA ASP A 734 -33.39 -5.42 19.31
C ASP A 734 -32.80 -5.13 17.92
N THR A 735 -32.75 -6.12 17.03
CA THR A 735 -32.22 -5.93 15.66
C THR A 735 -33.01 -4.92 14.82
N LYS A 736 -34.22 -4.53 15.25
CA LYS A 736 -35.06 -3.51 14.61
C LYS A 736 -34.89 -2.12 15.24
N GLY A 737 -33.97 -1.96 16.18
CA GLY A 737 -33.70 -0.70 16.87
C GLY A 737 -34.79 -0.29 17.87
N HIS A 738 -35.62 -1.24 18.33
CA HIS A 738 -36.60 -1.01 19.39
C HIS A 738 -36.05 -1.47 20.74
N VAL A 739 -36.53 -0.87 21.82
CA VAL A 739 -36.18 -1.32 23.18
C VAL A 739 -36.64 -2.77 23.37
N PHE A 740 -35.73 -3.64 23.79
CA PHE A 740 -35.98 -5.07 23.90
C PHE A 740 -36.67 -5.40 25.22
N ALA A 741 -38.00 -5.44 25.19
CA ALA A 741 -38.86 -5.61 26.36
C ALA A 741 -38.49 -6.75 27.32
N PRO A 742 -38.04 -7.95 26.88
CA PRO A 742 -37.68 -9.03 27.80
C PRO A 742 -36.52 -8.70 28.77
N PHE A 743 -35.69 -7.70 28.44
CA PHE A 743 -34.58 -7.24 29.29
C PHE A 743 -34.87 -5.90 29.96
N LEU A 744 -36.10 -5.37 29.82
CA LEU A 744 -36.56 -4.15 30.48
C LEU A 744 -37.38 -4.47 31.76
N GLN A 745 -37.20 -5.65 32.34
CA GLN A 745 -37.87 -6.06 33.58
C GLN A 745 -36.91 -5.84 34.76
N ASP A 746 -37.42 -5.27 35.87
CA ASP A 746 -36.60 -4.96 37.05
C ASP A 746 -35.86 -6.21 37.58
N ASP A 747 -36.52 -7.36 37.65
CA ASP A 747 -35.92 -8.61 38.13
C ASP A 747 -34.73 -9.07 37.25
N VAL A 748 -34.86 -8.95 35.93
CA VAL A 748 -33.79 -9.27 34.98
C VAL A 748 -32.61 -8.30 35.11
N LEU A 749 -32.88 -6.99 35.16
CA LEU A 749 -31.82 -5.98 35.30
C LEU A 749 -31.12 -6.06 36.67
N GLN A 750 -31.87 -6.34 37.73
CA GLN A 750 -31.32 -6.58 39.07
C GLN A 750 -30.45 -7.85 39.11
N GLU A 751 -30.88 -8.94 38.47
CA GLU A 751 -30.06 -10.16 38.35
C GLU A 751 -28.70 -9.88 37.67
N ILE A 752 -28.73 -9.08 36.60
CA ILE A 752 -27.52 -8.65 35.88
C ILE A 752 -26.62 -7.81 36.80
N GLY A 753 -27.19 -6.83 37.52
CA GLY A 753 -26.48 -6.00 38.48
C GLY A 753 -25.85 -6.80 39.63
N ASP A 754 -26.60 -7.76 40.17
CA ASP A 754 -26.15 -8.67 41.24
C ASP A 754 -24.97 -9.52 40.79
N LYS A 755 -25.02 -10.07 39.57
CA LYS A 755 -23.92 -10.87 39.01
C LYS A 755 -22.65 -10.03 38.85
N MET A 756 -22.74 -8.82 38.29
CA MET A 756 -21.59 -7.94 38.12
C MET A 756 -20.99 -7.53 39.46
N MET A 757 -21.82 -7.11 40.41
CA MET A 757 -21.35 -6.69 41.74
C MET A 757 -20.75 -7.86 42.55
N SER A 758 -21.32 -9.06 42.42
CA SER A 758 -20.76 -10.27 43.03
C SER A 758 -19.37 -10.58 42.50
N GLN A 759 -19.16 -10.46 41.19
CA GLN A 759 -17.85 -10.68 40.58
C GLN A 759 -16.85 -9.58 40.96
N ALA A 760 -17.30 -8.33 41.06
CA ALA A 760 -16.49 -7.22 41.56
C ALA A 760 -15.99 -7.48 42.97
N LYS A 761 -16.88 -7.95 43.86
CA LYS A 761 -16.53 -8.35 45.23
C LYS A 761 -15.53 -9.51 45.28
N GLN A 762 -15.66 -10.49 44.38
CA GLN A 762 -14.73 -11.63 44.30
C GLN A 762 -13.32 -11.23 43.84
N LYS A 763 -13.21 -10.21 42.99
CA LYS A 763 -11.94 -9.70 42.43
C LYS A 763 -11.36 -8.51 43.21
N ASP A 764 -11.98 -8.14 44.34
CA ASP A 764 -11.63 -6.97 45.16
C ASP A 764 -11.59 -5.66 44.35
N ASP A 765 -12.60 -5.48 43.48
CA ASP A 765 -12.73 -4.31 42.62
C ASP A 765 -13.46 -3.15 43.33
N SER A 766 -13.11 -1.92 42.95
CA SER A 766 -13.63 -0.66 43.50
C SER A 766 -15.00 -0.24 42.95
N ILE A 767 -15.73 -1.14 42.27
CA ILE A 767 -17.02 -0.79 41.67
C ILE A 767 -18.03 -0.41 42.75
N ASP A 768 -18.46 0.85 42.72
CA ASP A 768 -19.41 1.47 43.63
C ASP A 768 -20.85 1.31 43.13
N ALA A 769 -21.08 1.31 41.81
CA ALA A 769 -22.41 1.26 41.23
C ALA A 769 -22.49 0.62 39.84
N ILE A 770 -23.62 -0.05 39.60
CA ILE A 770 -24.06 -0.55 38.29
C ILE A 770 -25.31 0.22 37.87
N LEU A 771 -25.27 0.85 36.70
CA LEU A 771 -26.30 1.75 36.22
C LEU A 771 -26.90 1.29 34.89
N TYR A 772 -28.19 1.54 34.69
CA TYR A 772 -28.88 1.35 33.42
C TYR A 772 -29.39 2.69 32.88
N ASN A 773 -28.84 3.15 31.77
CA ASN A 773 -29.24 4.38 31.11
C ASN A 773 -30.37 4.07 30.13
N CYS A 774 -31.54 4.68 30.33
CA CYS A 774 -32.71 4.51 29.47
C CYS A 774 -32.77 5.52 28.30
N GLY A 775 -31.70 6.27 28.08
CA GLY A 775 -31.65 7.33 27.09
C GLY A 775 -32.42 8.58 27.53
N LEU A 776 -33.11 9.23 26.58
CA LEU A 776 -33.82 10.50 26.81
C LEU A 776 -35.25 10.33 27.37
N PHE A 777 -35.77 9.10 27.45
CA PHE A 777 -37.14 8.84 27.86
C PHE A 777 -37.17 7.89 29.06
N PRO A 778 -37.45 8.37 30.28
CA PRO A 778 -37.62 7.50 31.42
C PRO A 778 -38.81 6.57 31.19
N THR A 779 -38.56 5.26 31.23
CA THR A 779 -39.60 4.24 31.17
C THR A 779 -40.31 4.18 32.52
N SER A 780 -41.63 4.40 32.54
CA SER A 780 -42.48 4.36 33.74
C SER A 780 -42.49 3.02 34.47
N ASP A 781 -41.91 1.99 33.86
CA ASP A 781 -42.10 0.58 34.21
C ASP A 781 -40.95 0.04 35.09
N LEU A 782 -39.93 0.85 35.39
CA LEU A 782 -38.82 0.49 36.28
C LEU A 782 -39.02 1.10 37.68
N HIS A 783 -38.98 0.26 38.70
CA HIS A 783 -39.10 0.65 40.12
C HIS A 783 -37.75 0.96 40.76
N SER A 784 -36.65 0.74 40.05
CA SER A 784 -35.29 1.06 40.51
C SER A 784 -35.11 2.57 40.75
N PRO A 785 -34.29 3.00 41.74
CA PRO A 785 -34.01 4.42 41.96
C PRO A 785 -33.37 5.07 40.73
N MET A 786 -33.81 6.27 40.35
CA MET A 786 -33.26 7.01 39.22
C MET A 786 -32.38 8.16 39.69
N ILE A 787 -31.24 8.34 39.02
CA ILE A 787 -30.32 9.46 39.17
C ILE A 787 -30.33 10.31 37.90
N GLU A 788 -30.22 11.63 38.08
CA GLU A 788 -30.07 12.60 36.99
C GLU A 788 -28.70 13.29 37.11
N ASP A 789 -27.85 13.10 36.10
CA ASP A 789 -26.54 13.74 36.02
C ASP A 789 -26.10 13.89 34.56
N SER A 790 -25.72 15.11 34.16
CA SER A 790 -25.30 15.39 32.79
C SER A 790 -24.00 14.70 32.39
N ARG A 791 -23.17 14.29 33.35
CA ARG A 791 -21.91 13.56 33.12
C ARG A 791 -22.13 12.12 32.65
N LEU A 792 -23.35 11.59 32.76
CA LEU A 792 -23.67 10.21 32.37
C LEU A 792 -23.62 9.97 30.86
N PHE A 793 -23.59 11.01 30.02
CA PHE A 793 -23.60 10.86 28.56
C PHE A 793 -22.50 11.64 27.84
N THR A 794 -21.63 12.39 28.56
CA THR A 794 -20.62 13.27 27.96
C THR A 794 -19.50 12.52 27.24
N ASP A 795 -19.16 11.30 27.68
CA ASP A 795 -17.97 10.59 27.22
C ASP A 795 -18.25 9.57 26.09
N PHE A 796 -19.51 9.28 25.78
CA PHE A 796 -19.91 8.18 24.88
C PHE A 796 -21.08 8.55 23.95
N LEU A 797 -20.82 9.50 23.03
CA LEU A 797 -21.81 10.23 22.21
C LEU A 797 -22.69 9.38 21.26
N HIS A 798 -22.34 8.12 21.02
CA HIS A 798 -23.04 7.21 20.09
C HIS A 798 -23.72 6.01 20.77
N ALA A 799 -23.68 5.91 22.10
CA ALA A 799 -24.28 4.79 22.85
C ALA A 799 -25.74 5.07 23.29
N ASP A 800 -26.41 6.05 22.67
CA ASP A 800 -27.80 6.44 22.95
C ASP A 800 -28.11 6.75 24.42
N LEU A 801 -27.14 7.38 25.10
CA LEU A 801 -27.21 7.73 26.52
C LEU A 801 -27.92 9.08 26.74
N GLY A 802 -28.64 9.20 27.86
CA GLY A 802 -29.22 10.44 28.35
C GLY A 802 -28.72 10.82 29.74
N PRO A 803 -29.24 11.93 30.31
CA PRO A 803 -28.89 12.38 31.67
C PRO A 803 -29.50 11.51 32.78
N TYR A 804 -30.35 10.54 32.44
CA TYR A 804 -31.07 9.70 33.39
C TYR A 804 -30.53 8.27 33.41
N ALA A 805 -30.21 7.76 34.59
CA ALA A 805 -29.87 6.35 34.77
C ALA A 805 -30.57 5.76 36.00
N PHE A 806 -31.00 4.51 35.86
CA PHE A 806 -31.52 3.70 36.95
C PHE A 806 -30.36 3.00 37.67
N VAL A 807 -30.36 3.06 38.99
CA VAL A 807 -29.38 2.39 39.83
C VAL A 807 -29.80 0.93 39.97
N LEU A 808 -29.11 0.04 39.26
CA LEU A 808 -29.36 -1.39 39.36
C LEU A 808 -28.80 -1.93 40.67
N LYS A 809 -27.53 -1.64 40.97
CA LYS A 809 -26.88 -2.12 42.19
C LYS A 809 -25.84 -1.14 42.70
N THR A 810 -25.65 -1.09 44.01
CA THR A 810 -24.57 -0.33 44.66
C THR A 810 -23.72 -1.24 45.54
N SER A 811 -22.50 -0.80 45.82
CA SER A 811 -21.65 -1.42 46.84
C SER A 811 -22.24 -1.24 48.25
N ASP A 812 -21.77 -2.04 49.19
CA ASP A 812 -22.19 -2.04 50.61
C ASP A 812 -21.94 -0.66 51.30
N LYS A 813 -21.19 0.25 50.66
CA LYS A 813 -20.85 1.60 51.13
C LYS A 813 -22.03 2.57 51.09
N TYR A 814 -23.04 2.33 50.26
CA TYR A 814 -24.16 3.25 50.02
C TYR A 814 -25.46 2.77 50.69
N VAL A 815 -25.44 2.62 52.02
CA VAL A 815 -26.60 2.21 52.82
C VAL A 815 -27.64 3.35 52.82
N GLY A 816 -28.60 3.30 51.89
CA GLY A 816 -29.65 4.32 51.73
C GLY A 816 -29.88 4.79 50.29
N GLY A 817 -29.06 4.34 49.33
CA GLY A 817 -29.12 4.74 47.92
C GLY A 817 -27.93 5.59 47.47
N LEU A 818 -27.74 5.72 46.16
CA LEU A 818 -26.70 6.52 45.53
C LEU A 818 -27.26 7.88 45.10
N GLU A 819 -26.63 8.98 45.52
CA GLU A 819 -26.97 10.33 45.04
C GLU A 819 -26.09 10.74 43.84
N SER A 820 -26.59 11.62 42.97
CA SER A 820 -25.87 12.08 41.77
C SER A 820 -24.53 12.76 42.10
N SER A 821 -24.45 13.48 43.22
CA SER A 821 -23.21 14.11 43.71
C SER A 821 -22.08 13.12 44.02
N GLN A 822 -22.41 11.84 44.21
CA GLN A 822 -21.48 10.77 44.59
C GLN A 822 -20.97 9.96 43.39
N LEU A 823 -21.44 10.27 42.17
CA LEU A 823 -20.95 9.67 40.94
C LEU A 823 -19.58 10.24 40.58
N ASP A 824 -18.60 9.33 40.50
CA ASP A 824 -17.28 9.63 39.96
C ASP A 824 -17.15 9.05 38.55
N THR A 825 -17.22 9.93 37.56
CA THR A 825 -17.09 9.62 36.14
C THR A 825 -15.68 9.92 35.61
N SER A 826 -14.68 10.15 36.47
CA SER A 826 -13.30 10.44 36.04
C SER A 826 -12.55 9.23 35.47
N SER A 827 -11.29 9.41 35.04
CA SER A 827 -10.56 8.48 34.17
C SER A 827 -10.20 7.10 34.78
N PHE A 828 -9.67 6.25 33.88
CA PHE A 828 -9.66 4.78 33.83
C PHE A 828 -9.01 3.97 34.99
N GLU A 829 -9.61 2.81 35.28
CA GLU A 829 -9.26 1.76 36.25
C GLU A 829 -8.50 0.59 35.60
N LYS A 830 -7.66 -0.14 36.35
CA LYS A 830 -6.81 -1.20 35.78
C LYS A 830 -7.66 -2.41 35.35
N PRO A 831 -7.43 -3.03 34.18
CA PRO A 831 -8.18 -4.22 33.78
C PRO A 831 -7.77 -5.44 34.62
N ILE A 832 -8.74 -6.07 35.28
CA ILE A 832 -8.55 -7.15 36.26
C ILE A 832 -9.43 -8.40 36.00
N TYR A 833 -10.42 -8.29 35.12
CA TYR A 833 -11.30 -9.41 34.76
C TYR A 833 -10.78 -10.12 33.53
N ASP A 834 -10.65 -11.44 33.62
CA ASP A 834 -10.31 -12.29 32.49
C ASP A 834 -11.55 -12.42 31.60
N ARG A 835 -11.45 -12.17 30.29
CA ARG A 835 -12.60 -12.23 29.37
C ARG A 835 -13.21 -13.64 29.34
N LEU A 836 -14.52 -13.76 29.13
CA LEU A 836 -15.14 -15.06 28.84
C LEU A 836 -14.50 -15.73 27.60
N ARG A 837 -14.32 -17.04 27.67
CA ARG A 837 -13.81 -17.89 26.58
C ARG A 837 -14.85 -18.94 26.23
N GLN A 838 -14.92 -19.32 24.95
CA GLN A 838 -15.69 -20.44 24.46
C GLN A 838 -15.15 -21.76 25.04
N PRO A 839 -16.04 -22.76 25.18
CA PRO A 839 -15.62 -24.09 25.59
C PRO A 839 -14.69 -24.72 24.54
N VAL A 840 -13.70 -25.49 25.02
CA VAL A 840 -12.81 -26.28 24.16
C VAL A 840 -13.62 -27.35 23.44
N LYS A 841 -13.55 -27.36 22.10
CA LYS A 841 -14.20 -28.36 21.25
C LYS A 841 -13.40 -29.66 21.25
N THR A 842 -14.08 -30.79 21.20
CA THR A 842 -13.47 -32.10 20.93
C THR A 842 -13.56 -32.42 19.43
N LYS A 843 -12.85 -33.46 18.99
CA LYS A 843 -12.76 -33.86 17.58
C LYS A 843 -14.10 -33.94 16.86
N GLU A 844 -15.17 -34.35 17.55
CA GLU A 844 -16.52 -34.50 17.00
C GLU A 844 -17.17 -33.17 16.60
N ASP A 845 -16.78 -32.07 17.26
CA ASP A 845 -17.34 -30.73 17.07
C ASP A 845 -16.43 -29.81 16.23
N ILE A 846 -15.25 -30.31 15.84
CA ILE A 846 -14.24 -29.55 15.08
C ILE A 846 -14.42 -29.79 13.58
N THR A 847 -14.44 -28.71 12.81
CA THR A 847 -14.39 -28.74 11.35
C THR A 847 -12.97 -28.51 10.83
N GLU A 848 -12.67 -28.90 9.59
CA GLU A 848 -11.39 -28.56 8.95
C GLU A 848 -11.18 -27.04 8.86
N ASN A 849 -12.27 -26.27 8.70
CA ASN A 849 -12.22 -24.82 8.66
C ASN A 849 -11.82 -24.22 10.01
N ASP A 850 -12.23 -24.82 11.15
CA ASP A 850 -11.79 -24.36 12.48
C ASP A 850 -10.25 -24.42 12.61
N LEU A 851 -9.63 -25.50 12.13
CA LEU A 851 -8.17 -25.69 12.19
C LEU A 851 -7.44 -24.75 11.23
N LYS A 852 -7.89 -24.69 9.98
CA LYS A 852 -7.33 -23.79 8.96
C LYS A 852 -7.41 -22.33 9.41
N ARG A 853 -8.52 -21.94 10.05
CA ARG A 853 -8.70 -20.60 10.63
C ARG A 853 -7.60 -20.26 11.63
N ILE A 854 -7.29 -21.16 12.58
CA ILE A 854 -6.22 -20.95 13.57
C ILE A 854 -4.85 -20.86 12.90
N GLN A 855 -4.56 -21.68 11.89
CA GLN A 855 -3.27 -21.62 11.16
C GLN A 855 -3.11 -20.29 10.41
N VAL A 856 -4.13 -19.87 9.68
CA VAL A 856 -4.13 -18.60 8.95
C VAL A 856 -3.98 -17.41 9.91
N LEU A 857 -4.69 -17.43 11.04
CA LEU A 857 -4.53 -16.40 12.07
C LEU A 857 -3.11 -16.37 12.65
N ASP A 858 -2.49 -17.53 12.86
CA ASP A 858 -1.10 -17.62 13.36
C ASP A 858 -0.11 -16.97 12.40
N GLU A 859 -0.25 -17.24 11.10
CA GLU A 859 0.57 -16.66 10.04
C GLU A 859 0.36 -15.15 9.92
N ILE A 860 -0.90 -14.68 9.95
CA ILE A 860 -1.23 -13.25 9.90
C ILE A 860 -0.60 -12.53 11.08
N ILE A 861 -0.73 -13.06 12.31
CA ILE A 861 -0.23 -12.40 13.51
C ILE A 861 1.31 -12.41 13.56
N LYS A 862 1.96 -13.50 13.13
CA LYS A 862 3.44 -13.62 13.16
C LYS A 862 4.13 -12.87 12.02
N GLN A 863 3.56 -12.88 10.81
CA GLN A 863 4.24 -12.43 9.60
C GLN A 863 3.64 -11.13 9.02
N GLY A 864 2.47 -10.70 9.49
CA GLY A 864 1.78 -9.52 8.97
C GLY A 864 1.30 -9.66 7.52
N LYS A 865 1.18 -10.90 7.02
CA LYS A 865 0.75 -11.22 5.65
C LYS A 865 -0.31 -12.31 5.67
N LEU A 866 -1.32 -12.16 4.82
CA LEU A 866 -2.23 -13.24 4.45
C LEU A 866 -1.46 -14.18 3.50
N ASP A 867 -1.05 -15.36 3.98
CA ASP A 867 -0.56 -16.45 3.13
C ASP A 867 -1.52 -17.65 3.29
N VAL A 868 -1.81 -18.33 2.19
CA VAL A 868 -2.80 -19.44 2.12
C VAL A 868 -2.10 -20.79 2.17
N ARG A 869 -0.76 -20.84 2.18
CA ARG A 869 0.03 -22.08 2.14
C ARG A 869 0.04 -22.85 3.47
N SER A 870 -1.08 -22.82 4.20
CA SER A 870 -1.29 -23.70 5.34
C SER A 870 -1.31 -25.16 4.86
N LYS A 871 -0.64 -26.04 5.60
CA LYS A 871 -0.58 -27.46 5.25
C LYS A 871 -2.01 -28.03 5.25
N PRO A 872 -2.43 -28.82 4.25
CA PRO A 872 -3.73 -29.46 4.29
C PRO A 872 -3.84 -30.33 5.53
N ILE A 873 -4.81 -30.03 6.39
CA ILE A 873 -5.15 -30.84 7.55
C ILE A 873 -6.45 -31.59 7.28
N LEU A 874 -6.41 -32.91 7.44
CA LEU A 874 -7.58 -33.77 7.47
C LEU A 874 -7.86 -34.17 8.92
N LEU A 875 -9.11 -34.06 9.37
CA LEU A 875 -9.51 -34.49 10.71
C LEU A 875 -9.22 -35.98 10.95
N ASP A 876 -9.23 -36.78 9.89
CA ASP A 876 -8.92 -38.20 9.92
C ASP A 876 -7.47 -38.53 10.26
N ASP A 877 -6.54 -37.58 10.14
CA ASP A 877 -5.15 -37.78 10.52
C ASP A 877 -4.97 -37.87 12.04
N PHE A 878 -5.95 -37.38 12.81
CA PHE A 878 -5.88 -37.30 14.26
C PHE A 878 -6.53 -38.50 14.94
N GLU A 879 -5.85 -39.07 15.93
CA GLU A 879 -6.42 -40.01 16.90
C GLU A 879 -7.27 -39.26 17.92
N SER A 880 -6.78 -38.12 18.42
CA SER A 880 -7.48 -37.21 19.32
C SER A 880 -7.14 -35.77 18.94
N LEU A 881 -8.14 -34.88 18.96
CA LEU A 881 -7.99 -33.48 18.56
C LEU A 881 -8.87 -32.58 19.43
N TYR A 882 -8.32 -31.43 19.80
CA TYR A 882 -8.96 -30.41 20.62
C TYR A 882 -8.72 -29.02 20.00
N CYS A 883 -9.71 -28.15 20.08
CA CYS A 883 -9.61 -26.77 19.57
C CYS A 883 -10.20 -25.80 20.59
N GLY A 884 -9.38 -24.82 21.01
CA GLY A 884 -9.81 -23.65 21.76
C GLY A 884 -10.11 -22.46 20.84
N GLU A 885 -10.36 -21.28 21.44
CA GLU A 885 -10.62 -20.04 20.69
C GLU A 885 -9.43 -19.59 19.83
N ASP A 886 -8.22 -19.78 20.36
CA ASP A 886 -6.95 -19.24 19.87
C ASP A 886 -5.83 -20.31 19.81
N TRP A 887 -6.19 -21.60 19.84
CA TRP A 887 -5.26 -22.71 19.70
C TRP A 887 -5.94 -23.99 19.21
N TYR A 888 -5.18 -24.91 18.64
CA TYR A 888 -5.58 -26.32 18.49
C TYR A 888 -4.42 -27.24 18.86
N ALA A 889 -4.74 -28.43 19.38
CA ALA A 889 -3.75 -29.46 19.68
C ALA A 889 -4.35 -30.86 19.45
N GLY A 890 -3.56 -31.76 18.86
CA GLY A 890 -4.02 -33.12 18.59
C GLY A 890 -2.88 -34.11 18.43
N LYS A 891 -3.16 -35.36 18.79
CA LYS A 891 -2.28 -36.51 18.54
C LYS A 891 -2.68 -37.13 17.21
N ARG A 892 -1.73 -37.17 16.27
CA ARG A 892 -1.88 -37.81 14.97
C ARG A 892 -1.76 -39.33 15.10
N LYS A 893 -2.33 -40.07 14.13
CA LYS A 893 -2.30 -41.54 14.08
C LYS A 893 -0.89 -42.12 14.02
N ASP A 894 0.08 -41.35 13.54
CA ASP A 894 1.51 -41.70 13.51
C ASP A 894 2.21 -41.49 14.87
N GLY A 895 1.49 -41.00 15.88
CA GLY A 895 1.98 -40.74 17.23
C GLY A 895 2.57 -39.34 17.43
N GLN A 896 2.69 -38.50 16.39
CA GLN A 896 3.12 -37.11 16.54
C GLN A 896 2.04 -36.25 17.18
N VAL A 897 2.43 -35.22 17.93
CA VAL A 897 1.51 -34.21 18.44
C VAL A 897 1.65 -32.95 17.61
N ASP A 898 0.56 -32.50 16.99
CA ASP A 898 0.48 -31.22 16.30
C ASP A 898 -0.20 -30.19 17.22
N CYS A 899 0.33 -28.98 17.26
CA CYS A 899 -0.15 -27.92 18.15
C CYS A 899 0.17 -26.55 17.57
N VAL A 900 -0.86 -25.72 17.45
CA VAL A 900 -0.73 -24.30 17.07
C VAL A 900 -1.41 -23.47 18.15
N ILE A 901 -0.69 -22.47 18.64
CA ILE A 901 -1.16 -21.55 19.68
C ILE A 901 -0.90 -20.15 19.15
N LEU A 902 -1.95 -19.35 19.01
CA LEU A 902 -1.82 -17.95 18.64
C LEU A 902 -1.15 -17.18 19.78
N PRO A 903 -0.39 -16.11 19.48
CA PRO A 903 0.34 -15.34 20.50
C PRO A 903 -0.59 -14.37 21.26
N THR A 904 -1.70 -14.88 21.81
CA THR A 904 -2.66 -14.11 22.63
C THR A 904 -2.17 -13.90 24.06
N MET A 905 -1.20 -14.68 24.51
CA MET A 905 -0.60 -14.63 25.86
C MET A 905 -1.60 -14.87 27.01
N ASP A 906 -2.78 -15.44 26.73
CA ASP A 906 -3.80 -15.74 27.74
C ASP A 906 -3.32 -16.85 28.68
N VAL A 907 -3.23 -16.52 29.97
CA VAL A 907 -2.71 -17.41 31.02
C VAL A 907 -3.51 -18.69 31.22
N ARG A 908 -4.73 -18.79 30.65
CA ARG A 908 -5.57 -19.98 30.73
C ARG A 908 -5.27 -21.01 29.63
N VAL A 909 -4.64 -20.61 28.52
CA VAL A 909 -4.29 -21.54 27.42
C VAL A 909 -3.46 -22.74 27.93
N PRO A 910 -2.43 -22.57 28.78
CA PRO A 910 -1.73 -23.71 29.36
C PRO A 910 -2.62 -24.63 30.21
N MET A 911 -3.63 -24.08 30.89
CA MET A 911 -4.57 -24.86 31.69
C MET A 911 -5.54 -25.65 30.81
N GLU A 912 -6.06 -25.03 29.75
CA GLU A 912 -6.92 -25.69 28.75
C GLU A 912 -6.17 -26.83 28.06
N LEU A 913 -4.92 -26.59 27.65
CA LEU A 913 -4.04 -27.61 27.06
C LEU A 913 -3.75 -28.76 28.03
N ALA A 914 -3.52 -28.48 29.31
CA ALA A 914 -3.27 -29.51 30.31
C ALA A 914 -4.49 -30.45 30.51
N GLN A 915 -5.71 -29.96 30.28
CA GLN A 915 -6.94 -30.77 30.38
C GLN A 915 -7.09 -31.78 29.22
N THR A 916 -6.34 -31.62 28.12
CA THR A 916 -6.41 -32.52 26.96
C THR A 916 -5.70 -33.87 27.17
N ASN A 917 -4.88 -34.01 28.23
CA ASN A 917 -4.01 -35.16 28.48
C ASN A 917 -3.05 -35.53 27.31
N LEU A 918 -2.82 -34.61 26.36
CA LEU A 918 -1.82 -34.80 25.30
C LEU A 918 -0.40 -34.67 25.90
N PRO A 919 0.60 -35.44 25.39
CA PRO A 919 1.99 -35.34 25.84
C PRO A 919 2.66 -34.09 25.25
N LEU A 920 2.18 -32.91 25.66
CA LEU A 920 2.69 -31.61 25.25
C LEU A 920 3.82 -31.18 26.20
N ASN A 921 4.95 -30.75 25.66
CA ASN A 921 6.04 -30.22 26.47
C ASN A 921 5.74 -28.76 26.85
N ILE A 922 5.01 -28.54 27.95
CA ILE A 922 4.50 -27.23 28.36
C ILE A 922 5.62 -26.24 28.75
N ASN A 923 6.82 -26.73 29.06
CA ASN A 923 7.97 -25.90 29.46
C ASN A 923 8.67 -25.16 28.31
N THR A 924 8.36 -25.49 27.05
CA THR A 924 8.95 -24.81 25.87
C THR A 924 8.25 -23.49 25.50
N PHE A 925 7.09 -23.17 26.10
CA PHE A 925 6.26 -22.02 25.71
C PHE A 925 6.62 -20.70 26.44
N GLY A 926 7.45 -20.75 27.50
CA GLY A 926 7.89 -19.58 28.27
C GLY A 926 9.06 -18.79 27.66
N GLY A 927 9.47 -19.09 26.42
CA GLY A 927 10.59 -18.43 25.73
C GLY A 927 10.24 -17.12 25.01
N GLN A 928 8.95 -16.82 24.82
CA GLN A 928 8.47 -15.59 24.16
C GLN A 928 7.82 -14.59 25.15
N THR A 929 7.85 -14.89 26.45
CA THR A 929 7.35 -14.03 27.53
C THR A 929 8.44 -13.08 28.08
N ARG A 930 9.04 -12.24 27.21
CA ARG A 930 9.77 -11.04 27.65
C ARG A 930 9.52 -9.84 26.77
#